data_AF-A0A5B2VN85-F1
#
_entry.id   AF-A0A5B2VN85-F1
#
_cell.length_a   1.000
_cell.length_b   1.000
_cell.length_c   1.000
_cell.angle_alpha   90.00
_cell.angle_beta   90.00
_cell.angle_gamma   90.00
#
_symmetry.space_group_name_H-M   'P 1'
#
loop_
_entity.id
_entity.type
_entity.pdbx_description
1 polymer ?
#
loop_
_entity_poly.entity_id
_entity_poly.type
_entity_poly.pdbx_seq_one_letter_code
_entity_poly.pdbx_strand_id
1 'polypeptide(L)'
;MDGGDRLHHKRPYRRIQPVLLMSYPIKTTTMNIRIIRCLIIILLMAINATAQYNDQRTMVILPNLTQTQKPGEATVNPDTRAFCSDDNYVFISSSTTGRKVNHDYSAYLQFSLAAIPAGAVIDTVDLLIYLNKVKNTSSVFEQGVSLYELNNARGSQIINIADSSSTALSQVSQTDIAQAVHLQPDITDGSTWVAKRKGNFYCVLAAEEAETYRYYTERSGDRSKQPKLVITYHMPAGHARKNSWPQYKYDAQHTAMLPWQSNTTATGFKLINTFSENYIKSDPLLNEDKLVFAYQSASQPMYQLLAMSQGGYRLTQASTEALVKYGPIADRNSNIYCMTGNAASTLAVLNPDKLQFICNKQLENNAQAVAAPITGFDGSIYISTNQGVYAYTPQPECKLKWIYTANGNKFGIPALSETEQALYVYDGTSGNITALNTIDGLIKWQTPLKTSFTTDIPVPSVKNNRLCITTGLRKGNAFYIIDTRDGQLLQTVKTGPEVLSQPVIGAGKAFIINNGQVEAYALSNGAKESATATKNLNPASALVIDANDNLYALSTEQGKQSLTMVAPGATTFPTLPIEDAKGLLAGNRLLLAPDGTLVTGNDNHLYTISPTGFALKDNITIPLNNSNDFKSEYLYRTEGTVNVAGKTITGNQNIVIQAGKGIILQSGFSVRMGATLHCKTGL
;
A
#
# COMPACT_ATOMS: atom_id res chain seq x y z
N MET A 1 -22.23 10.65 -76.01
CA MET A 1 -23.37 11.14 -76.80
C MET A 1 -24.46 11.50 -75.82
N ASP A 2 -24.74 12.80 -75.77
CA ASP A 2 -25.93 13.54 -75.27
C ASP A 2 -26.64 13.08 -73.98
N GLY A 3 -26.99 13.91 -73.01
CA GLY A 3 -27.10 15.36 -72.96
C GLY A 3 -28.39 15.75 -72.21
N GLY A 4 -28.26 16.56 -71.14
CA GLY A 4 -29.29 17.43 -70.55
C GLY A 4 -30.44 16.83 -69.74
N ASP A 5 -31.14 17.55 -68.86
CA ASP A 5 -30.85 18.71 -68.01
C ASP A 5 -32.08 18.92 -67.08
N ARG A 6 -31.85 19.41 -65.84
CA ARG A 6 -32.65 20.34 -64.97
C ARG A 6 -34.13 20.08 -64.63
N LEU A 7 -34.56 19.99 -63.36
CA LEU A 7 -34.63 20.94 -62.21
C LEU A 7 -35.84 21.91 -62.19
N HIS A 8 -36.75 21.75 -61.21
CA HIS A 8 -37.20 22.74 -60.19
C HIS A 8 -38.46 22.25 -59.44
N HIS A 9 -38.40 21.88 -58.15
CA HIS A 9 -38.58 22.69 -56.92
C HIS A 9 -40.02 23.24 -56.64
N LYS A 10 -40.73 22.67 -55.65
CA LYS A 10 -40.89 23.19 -54.27
C LYS A 10 -41.89 22.36 -53.44
N ARG A 11 -41.56 22.12 -52.16
CA ARG A 11 -42.43 21.59 -51.08
C ARG A 11 -43.37 22.69 -50.53
N PRO A 12 -44.34 22.38 -49.63
CA PRO A 12 -44.02 22.28 -48.19
C PRO A 12 -44.80 21.22 -47.34
N TYR A 13 -44.06 20.64 -46.38
CA TYR A 13 -44.34 20.30 -44.95
C TYR A 13 -45.59 19.58 -44.39
N ARG A 14 -45.29 18.46 -43.67
CA ARG A 14 -45.75 17.93 -42.34
C ARG A 14 -47.26 17.72 -42.07
N ARG A 15 -47.78 16.71 -41.34
CA ARG A 15 -47.34 15.67 -40.37
C ARG A 15 -48.48 14.62 -40.29
N ILE A 16 -48.18 13.30 -40.35
CA ILE A 16 -48.33 12.24 -39.31
C ILE A 16 -49.72 11.57 -39.09
N GLN A 17 -49.67 10.21 -39.12
CA GLN A 17 -50.53 9.13 -38.57
C GLN A 17 -51.81 8.71 -39.32
N PRO A 18 -52.36 7.48 -39.09
CA PRO A 18 -51.90 6.31 -38.28
C PRO A 18 -52.05 4.93 -38.98
N VAL A 19 -51.46 3.84 -38.45
CA VAL A 19 -51.99 2.47 -38.62
C VAL A 19 -51.79 1.63 -37.33
N LEU A 20 -52.81 0.82 -37.08
CA LEU A 20 -53.28 0.12 -35.88
C LEU A 20 -52.45 -1.08 -35.37
N LEU A 21 -52.67 -1.37 -34.08
CA LEU A 21 -52.19 -2.50 -33.27
C LEU A 21 -52.80 -3.87 -33.63
N MET A 22 -52.01 -4.93 -33.37
CA MET A 22 -52.52 -6.24 -32.95
C MET A 22 -51.87 -6.65 -31.62
N SER A 23 -52.69 -7.12 -30.69
CA SER A 23 -52.38 -7.42 -29.30
C SER A 23 -52.21 -8.92 -29.04
N TYR A 24 -51.15 -9.32 -28.32
CA TYR A 24 -51.04 -10.60 -27.60
C TYR A 24 -50.95 -10.32 -26.09
N PRO A 25 -51.60 -11.11 -25.22
CA PRO A 25 -51.58 -10.87 -23.78
C PRO A 25 -50.31 -11.46 -23.15
N ILE A 26 -49.44 -10.59 -22.61
CA ILE A 26 -48.33 -10.99 -21.74
C ILE A 26 -48.88 -11.16 -20.33
N LYS A 27 -48.80 -12.39 -19.80
CA LYS A 27 -48.97 -12.67 -18.38
C LYS A 27 -47.87 -11.94 -17.60
N THR A 28 -48.28 -11.11 -16.65
CA THR A 28 -47.43 -10.51 -15.63
C THR A 28 -46.82 -11.59 -14.74
N THR A 29 -45.54 -11.87 -14.94
CA THR A 29 -44.70 -12.58 -13.97
C THR A 29 -43.63 -11.61 -13.48
N THR A 30 -43.54 -11.48 -12.17
CA THR A 30 -42.57 -10.73 -11.38
C THR A 30 -41.14 -10.88 -11.93
N MET A 31 -40.67 -9.84 -12.63
CA MET A 31 -39.31 -9.77 -13.12
C MET A 31 -38.38 -9.40 -11.94
N ASN A 32 -37.47 -10.32 -11.61
CA ASN A 32 -36.56 -10.24 -10.48
C ASN A 32 -35.74 -8.93 -10.47
N ILE A 33 -35.88 -8.14 -9.41
CA ILE A 33 -35.13 -6.89 -9.13
C ILE A 33 -33.60 -7.11 -9.22
N ARG A 34 -33.12 -8.35 -9.06
CA ARG A 34 -31.70 -8.72 -9.24
C ARG A 34 -31.19 -8.61 -10.68
N ILE A 35 -32.02 -8.89 -11.70
CA ILE A 35 -31.59 -8.86 -13.11
C ILE A 35 -31.47 -7.41 -13.62
N ILE A 36 -32.37 -6.53 -13.16
CA ILE A 36 -32.30 -5.09 -13.48
C ILE A 36 -31.09 -4.43 -12.81
N ARG A 37 -30.71 -4.84 -11.59
CA ARG A 37 -29.45 -4.41 -10.96
C ARG A 37 -28.21 -4.87 -11.75
N CYS A 38 -28.18 -6.11 -12.23
CA CYS A 38 -27.06 -6.59 -13.06
C CYS A 38 -26.96 -5.86 -14.41
N LEU A 39 -28.08 -5.55 -15.07
CA LEU A 39 -28.05 -4.79 -16.33
C LEU A 39 -27.64 -3.33 -16.14
N ILE A 40 -28.02 -2.69 -15.04
CA ILE A 40 -27.57 -1.33 -14.70
C ILE A 40 -26.07 -1.32 -14.37
N ILE A 41 -25.55 -2.34 -13.69
CA ILE A 41 -24.11 -2.49 -13.42
C ILE A 41 -23.31 -2.71 -14.71
N ILE A 42 -23.82 -3.50 -15.67
CA ILE A 42 -23.15 -3.73 -16.96
C ILE A 42 -23.23 -2.49 -17.87
N LEU A 43 -24.33 -1.72 -17.82
CA LEU A 43 -24.47 -0.49 -18.62
C LEU A 43 -23.64 0.68 -18.04
N LEU A 44 -23.41 0.71 -16.72
CA LEU A 44 -22.48 1.66 -16.06
C LEU A 44 -21.00 1.37 -16.38
N MET A 45 -20.64 0.14 -16.75
CA MET A 45 -19.27 -0.20 -17.18
C MET A 45 -18.96 0.22 -18.63
N ALA A 46 -19.98 0.56 -19.43
CA ALA A 46 -19.83 0.81 -20.87
C ALA A 46 -19.86 2.30 -21.27
N ILE A 47 -20.08 3.23 -20.33
CA ILE A 47 -20.15 4.66 -20.62
C ILE A 47 -19.13 5.37 -19.72
N ASN A 48 -18.04 5.85 -20.33
CA ASN A 48 -16.84 6.45 -19.73
C ASN A 48 -15.85 5.48 -19.07
N ALA A 49 -15.10 4.75 -19.89
CA ALA A 49 -13.79 4.21 -19.51
C ALA A 49 -12.74 5.34 -19.40
N THR A 50 -12.97 6.29 -18.50
CA THR A 50 -11.86 6.86 -17.72
C THR A 50 -11.62 5.87 -16.61
N ALA A 51 -10.44 5.26 -16.53
CA ALA A 51 -10.07 4.32 -15.48
C ALA A 51 -10.52 4.87 -14.12
N GLN A 52 -11.62 4.32 -13.59
CA GLN A 52 -12.08 4.66 -12.26
C GLN A 52 -11.01 4.07 -11.35
N TYR A 53 -10.14 4.94 -10.85
CA TYR A 53 -9.12 4.58 -9.88
C TYR A 53 -9.88 3.95 -8.70
N ASN A 54 -9.84 2.62 -8.58
CA ASN A 54 -10.53 1.92 -7.50
C ASN A 54 -9.71 2.13 -6.23
N ASP A 55 -9.84 3.32 -5.65
CA ASP A 55 -9.08 3.81 -4.51
C ASP A 55 -9.73 3.45 -3.18
N GLN A 56 -10.65 2.48 -3.17
CA GLN A 56 -11.19 1.94 -1.93
C GLN A 56 -10.07 1.24 -1.15
N ARG A 57 -9.82 1.72 0.06
CA ARG A 57 -8.83 1.23 1.01
C ARG A 57 -9.53 0.67 2.24
N THR A 58 -8.78 -0.10 3.02
CA THR A 58 -9.25 -0.65 4.29
C THR A 58 -8.23 -0.31 5.37
N MET A 59 -8.71 0.13 6.53
CA MET A 59 -7.86 0.35 7.70
C MET A 59 -8.45 -0.32 8.94
N VAL A 60 -7.58 -0.59 9.92
CA VAL A 60 -7.96 -1.17 11.20
C VAL A 60 -7.64 -0.19 12.33
N ILE A 61 -8.63 0.11 13.14
CA ILE A 61 -8.47 0.91 14.36
C ILE A 61 -8.76 0.01 15.57
N LEU A 62 -7.83 0.00 16.52
CA LEU A 62 -7.97 -0.73 17.77
C LEU A 62 -8.47 0.19 18.89
N PRO A 63 -9.31 -0.30 19.81
CA PRO A 63 -9.90 0.52 20.85
C PRO A 63 -8.82 1.07 21.79
N ASN A 64 -8.94 2.34 22.17
CA ASN A 64 -8.17 2.99 23.24
C ASN A 64 -8.62 2.54 24.62
N LEU A 65 -9.89 2.17 24.75
CA LEU A 65 -10.49 1.70 25.98
C LEU A 65 -11.47 0.56 25.66
N THR A 66 -11.33 -0.51 26.41
CA THR A 66 -12.18 -1.71 26.35
C THR A 66 -12.55 -2.11 27.78
N GLN A 67 -13.80 -1.88 28.17
CA GLN A 67 -14.26 -2.07 29.55
C GLN A 67 -15.65 -2.68 29.63
N THR A 68 -15.83 -3.64 30.54
CA THR A 68 -17.16 -4.10 30.96
C THR A 68 -17.76 -3.10 31.94
N GLN A 69 -18.90 -2.51 31.58
CA GLN A 69 -19.73 -1.73 32.47
C GLN A 69 -20.49 -2.68 33.41
N LYS A 70 -20.26 -2.52 34.72
CA LYS A 70 -20.82 -3.37 35.77
C LYS A 70 -21.97 -2.61 36.46
N PRO A 71 -23.11 -3.26 36.73
CA PRO A 71 -24.19 -2.65 37.50
C PRO A 71 -23.85 -2.73 39.00
N GLY A 72 -24.69 -2.17 39.87
CA GLY A 72 -24.53 -2.30 41.33
C GLY A 72 -24.56 -3.77 41.76
N GLU A 73 -23.61 -4.21 42.60
CA GLU A 73 -23.33 -5.64 42.88
C GLU A 73 -24.55 -6.47 43.31
N ALA A 74 -25.51 -5.86 44.00
CA ALA A 74 -26.73 -6.52 44.49
C ALA A 74 -27.75 -6.89 43.40
N THR A 75 -27.57 -6.41 42.15
CA THR A 75 -28.59 -6.53 41.09
C THR A 75 -28.41 -7.73 40.16
N VAL A 76 -27.30 -8.45 40.27
CA VAL A 76 -26.93 -9.54 39.35
C VAL A 76 -26.81 -10.87 40.10
N ASN A 77 -27.27 -11.97 39.50
CA ASN A 77 -27.08 -13.32 40.03
C ASN A 77 -25.58 -13.65 40.26
N PRO A 78 -25.20 -14.28 41.40
CA PRO A 78 -23.81 -14.68 41.71
C PRO A 78 -23.06 -15.41 40.59
N ASP A 79 -23.70 -16.31 39.86
CA ASP A 79 -23.07 -17.10 38.80
C ASP A 79 -22.68 -16.22 37.61
N THR A 80 -23.50 -15.21 37.28
CA THR A 80 -23.19 -14.26 36.21
C THR A 80 -22.05 -13.36 36.65
N ARG A 81 -22.04 -12.90 37.91
CA ARG A 81 -20.91 -12.16 38.46
C ARG A 81 -19.61 -12.95 38.41
N ALA A 82 -19.64 -14.23 38.78
CA ALA A 82 -18.49 -15.12 38.72
C ALA A 82 -17.99 -15.30 37.27
N PHE A 83 -18.89 -15.49 36.31
CA PHE A 83 -18.53 -15.60 34.89
C PHE A 83 -17.88 -14.32 34.33
N CYS A 84 -18.34 -13.15 34.77
CA CYS A 84 -17.90 -11.82 34.34
C CYS A 84 -16.77 -11.21 35.20
N SER A 85 -16.02 -12.05 35.92
CA SER A 85 -14.96 -11.60 36.85
C SER A 85 -13.57 -11.47 36.22
N ASP A 86 -13.35 -11.98 35.01
CA ASP A 86 -12.04 -12.01 34.35
C ASP A 86 -11.79 -10.75 33.52
N ASP A 87 -10.93 -9.86 34.01
CA ASP A 87 -10.67 -8.56 33.38
C ASP A 87 -9.90 -8.67 32.03
N ASN A 88 -9.44 -9.86 31.62
CA ASN A 88 -8.84 -10.07 30.30
C ASN A 88 -9.87 -10.10 29.17
N TYR A 89 -11.16 -10.12 29.50
CA TYR A 89 -12.26 -10.19 28.54
C TYR A 89 -13.25 -9.04 28.78
N VAL A 90 -14.12 -8.79 27.80
CA VAL A 90 -15.33 -7.99 28.02
C VAL A 90 -16.56 -8.85 27.99
N PHE A 91 -17.56 -8.43 28.75
CA PHE A 91 -18.79 -9.17 28.94
C PHE A 91 -19.98 -8.31 28.62
N ILE A 92 -20.97 -8.94 28.00
CA ILE A 92 -22.31 -8.40 27.86
C ILE A 92 -23.25 -9.44 28.44
N SER A 93 -24.26 -8.98 29.17
CA SER A 93 -25.26 -9.84 29.76
C SER A 93 -26.59 -9.15 29.76
N SER A 94 -27.65 -9.92 29.57
CA SER A 94 -29.00 -9.47 29.86
C SER A 94 -29.70 -10.43 30.81
N SER A 95 -30.79 -9.95 31.41
CA SER A 95 -31.73 -10.71 32.20
C SER A 95 -33.14 -10.27 31.82
N THR A 96 -34.12 -11.17 31.95
CA THR A 96 -35.52 -10.82 31.76
C THR A 96 -36.20 -10.64 33.10
N THR A 97 -36.80 -9.47 33.33
CA THR A 97 -37.70 -9.23 34.46
C THR A 97 -39.10 -8.95 33.91
N GLY A 98 -40.01 -9.93 34.02
CA GLY A 98 -41.29 -9.89 33.32
C GLY A 98 -41.11 -9.96 31.81
N ARG A 99 -41.66 -8.99 31.05
CA ARG A 99 -41.49 -8.87 29.59
C ARG A 99 -40.37 -7.91 29.16
N LYS A 100 -39.61 -7.35 30.10
CA LYS A 100 -38.53 -6.40 29.82
C LYS A 100 -37.19 -7.11 29.86
N VAL A 101 -36.36 -6.87 28.85
CA VAL A 101 -34.94 -7.23 28.83
C VAL A 101 -34.18 -6.12 29.54
N ASN A 102 -33.46 -6.47 30.60
CA ASN A 102 -32.53 -5.60 31.29
C ASN A 102 -31.11 -6.01 30.89
N HIS A 103 -30.26 -5.06 30.54
CA HIS A 103 -28.85 -5.36 30.28
C HIS A 103 -28.07 -5.25 31.59
N ASP A 104 -27.77 -6.40 32.20
CA ASP A 104 -27.02 -6.48 33.45
C ASP A 104 -25.58 -6.01 33.23
N TYR A 105 -24.90 -6.51 32.19
CA TYR A 105 -23.56 -6.08 31.81
C TYR A 105 -23.58 -5.55 30.37
N SER A 106 -22.82 -4.50 30.11
CA SER A 106 -22.57 -3.96 28.78
C SER A 106 -21.08 -3.75 28.57
N ALA A 107 -20.61 -3.72 27.33
CA ALA A 107 -19.20 -3.42 27.04
C ALA A 107 -19.07 -2.05 26.38
N TYR A 108 -18.17 -1.23 26.90
CA TYR A 108 -17.85 0.09 26.36
C TYR A 108 -16.53 0.02 25.59
N LEU A 109 -16.56 0.55 24.37
CA LEU A 109 -15.42 0.66 23.49
C LEU A 109 -15.27 2.11 23.02
N GLN A 110 -14.03 2.60 23.04
CA GLN A 110 -13.68 3.89 22.47
C GLN A 110 -12.57 3.71 21.44
N PHE A 111 -12.76 4.26 20.24
CA PHE A 111 -11.80 4.26 19.15
C PHE A 111 -11.39 5.69 18.81
N SER A 112 -10.08 5.93 18.71
CA SER A 112 -9.56 7.18 18.13
C SER A 112 -9.64 7.10 16.62
N LEU A 113 -10.22 8.11 15.99
CA LEU A 113 -10.30 8.24 14.54
C LEU A 113 -9.15 9.09 13.98
N ALA A 114 -8.17 9.45 14.80
CA ALA A 114 -7.06 10.34 14.42
C ALA A 114 -6.17 9.74 13.32
N ALA A 115 -6.06 8.41 13.26
CA ALA A 115 -5.32 7.70 12.22
C ALA A 115 -6.01 7.74 10.83
N ILE A 116 -7.31 8.11 10.77
CA ILE A 116 -8.02 8.19 9.49
C ILE A 116 -7.37 9.28 8.62
N PRO A 117 -7.09 9.00 7.34
CA PRO A 117 -6.53 9.98 6.43
C PRO A 117 -7.36 11.27 6.35
N ALA A 118 -6.70 12.42 6.46
CA ALA A 118 -7.35 13.71 6.25
C ALA A 118 -7.97 13.78 4.85
N GLY A 119 -9.27 14.06 4.78
CA GLY A 119 -10.05 14.11 3.54
C GLY A 119 -10.62 12.76 3.08
N ALA A 120 -10.41 11.66 3.81
CA ALA A 120 -11.05 10.38 3.50
C ALA A 120 -12.58 10.48 3.54
N VAL A 121 -13.23 9.85 2.57
CA VAL A 121 -14.67 9.64 2.56
C VAL A 121 -14.94 8.21 3.02
N ILE A 122 -15.66 8.08 4.13
CA ILE A 122 -15.95 6.78 4.74
C ILE A 122 -17.05 6.07 3.95
N ASP A 123 -16.77 4.86 3.50
CA ASP A 123 -17.71 4.02 2.76
C ASP A 123 -18.45 3.08 3.69
N THR A 124 -17.71 2.32 4.50
CA THR A 124 -18.28 1.40 5.49
C THR A 124 -17.50 1.44 6.79
N VAL A 125 -18.21 1.12 7.87
CA VAL A 125 -17.65 0.91 9.20
C VAL A 125 -18.16 -0.44 9.68
N ASP A 126 -17.24 -1.27 10.17
CA ASP A 126 -17.54 -2.60 10.66
C ASP A 126 -16.80 -2.86 11.97
N LEU A 127 -17.54 -2.99 13.06
CA LEU A 127 -16.96 -3.41 14.32
C LEU A 127 -16.90 -4.94 14.35
N LEU A 128 -15.67 -5.47 14.33
CA LEU A 128 -15.41 -6.88 14.50
C LEU A 128 -15.17 -7.20 15.97
N ILE A 129 -15.96 -8.12 16.52
CA ILE A 129 -15.74 -8.72 17.85
C ILE A 129 -15.73 -10.24 17.72
N TYR A 130 -14.97 -10.91 18.58
CA TYR A 130 -14.81 -12.36 18.52
C TYR A 130 -15.34 -12.99 19.80
N LEU A 131 -16.26 -13.94 19.65
CA LEU A 131 -16.84 -14.66 20.78
C LEU A 131 -15.82 -15.66 21.34
N ASN A 132 -15.60 -15.62 22.65
CA ASN A 132 -14.77 -16.62 23.34
C ASN A 132 -15.62 -17.71 23.99
N LYS A 133 -16.67 -17.32 24.73
CA LYS A 133 -17.50 -18.25 25.49
C LYS A 133 -18.89 -17.68 25.76
N VAL A 134 -19.88 -18.56 25.87
CA VAL A 134 -21.26 -18.26 26.30
C VAL A 134 -21.56 -19.00 27.60
N LYS A 135 -22.33 -18.39 28.51
CA LYS A 135 -22.65 -18.97 29.82
C LYS A 135 -23.86 -19.93 29.81
N ASN A 136 -24.95 -19.61 29.11
CA ASN A 136 -26.22 -20.36 29.19
C ASN A 136 -26.38 -21.31 27.99
N THR A 137 -26.64 -22.59 28.29
CA THR A 137 -26.74 -23.68 27.30
C THR A 137 -28.19 -24.14 27.15
N SER A 138 -28.92 -23.55 26.21
CA SER A 138 -30.13 -24.18 25.67
C SER A 138 -30.01 -24.31 24.15
N SER A 139 -30.49 -25.41 23.60
CA SER A 139 -29.94 -26.07 22.41
C SER A 139 -30.30 -25.47 21.05
N VAL A 140 -31.01 -24.34 20.95
CA VAL A 140 -31.32 -23.69 19.67
C VAL A 140 -31.61 -22.20 19.87
N PHE A 141 -30.66 -21.28 19.75
CA PHE A 141 -30.97 -19.84 19.67
C PHE A 141 -29.98 -19.02 18.83
N GLU A 142 -30.53 -18.11 18.03
CA GLU A 142 -29.89 -16.99 17.34
C GLU A 142 -30.33 -15.71 18.05
N GLN A 143 -29.46 -15.04 18.82
CA GLN A 143 -29.81 -13.79 19.51
C GLN A 143 -28.73 -12.73 19.32
N GLY A 144 -29.18 -11.47 19.30
CA GLY A 144 -28.45 -10.34 18.74
C GLY A 144 -27.44 -9.70 19.69
N VAL A 145 -26.32 -9.26 19.13
CA VAL A 145 -25.48 -8.22 19.73
C VAL A 145 -25.91 -6.88 19.15
N SER A 146 -26.27 -5.94 20.00
CA SER A 146 -26.55 -4.55 19.63
C SER A 146 -25.30 -3.69 19.74
N LEU A 147 -25.06 -2.85 18.74
CA LEU A 147 -24.12 -1.73 18.77
C LEU A 147 -24.87 -0.41 18.95
N TYR A 148 -24.54 0.36 19.97
CA TYR A 148 -25.09 1.71 20.17
C TYR A 148 -24.00 2.76 20.00
N GLU A 149 -24.14 3.68 19.05
CA GLU A 149 -23.20 4.79 18.85
C GLU A 149 -23.48 5.97 19.79
N LEU A 150 -22.46 6.44 20.52
CA LEU A 150 -22.57 7.56 21.45
C LEU A 150 -22.01 8.87 20.88
N ASN A 151 -22.63 9.98 21.26
CA ASN A 151 -22.23 11.32 20.83
C ASN A 151 -21.02 11.90 21.57
N ASN A 152 -20.67 11.41 22.77
CA ASN A 152 -19.53 11.90 23.57
C ASN A 152 -18.95 10.76 24.43
N ALA A 153 -17.72 10.94 24.92
CA ALA A 153 -17.13 10.10 25.96
C ALA A 153 -18.00 10.08 27.22
N ARG A 154 -18.12 8.91 27.86
CA ARG A 154 -18.86 8.72 29.11
C ARG A 154 -17.93 8.14 30.18
N GLY A 155 -18.08 8.61 31.42
CA GLY A 155 -17.46 7.98 32.60
C GLY A 155 -18.16 6.66 32.97
N SER A 156 -17.72 6.02 34.05
CA SER A 156 -18.12 4.69 34.52
C SER A 156 -19.60 4.50 34.94
N GLN A 157 -20.53 5.31 34.43
CA GLN A 157 -21.96 5.27 34.76
C GLN A 157 -22.77 4.43 33.77
N ILE A 158 -23.92 3.92 34.22
CA ILE A 158 -24.89 3.14 33.43
C ILE A 158 -25.46 4.02 32.30
N ILE A 159 -25.49 3.47 31.08
CA ILE A 159 -25.99 4.16 29.89
C ILE A 159 -27.47 3.83 29.66
N ASN A 160 -28.28 4.86 29.44
CA ASN A 160 -29.63 4.70 28.90
C ASN A 160 -29.52 4.57 27.37
N ILE A 161 -30.07 3.49 26.80
CA ILE A 161 -30.05 3.17 25.37
C ILE A 161 -30.57 4.30 24.46
N ALA A 162 -31.42 5.18 25.02
CA ALA A 162 -31.95 6.36 24.33
C ALA A 162 -30.88 7.39 23.91
N ASP A 163 -29.64 7.29 24.41
CA ASP A 163 -28.53 8.18 24.04
C ASP A 163 -27.88 7.82 22.68
N SER A 164 -28.34 6.75 22.02
CA SER A 164 -27.76 6.25 20.77
C SER A 164 -28.20 7.03 19.54
N SER A 165 -27.29 7.19 18.56
CA SER A 165 -27.58 7.86 17.28
C SER A 165 -27.82 6.90 16.11
N SER A 166 -27.43 5.63 16.25
CA SER A 166 -27.63 4.53 15.30
C SER A 166 -27.52 3.20 16.05
N THR A 167 -28.12 2.15 15.46
CA THR A 167 -28.01 0.77 15.97
C THR A 167 -27.64 -0.21 14.86
N ALA A 168 -26.82 -1.21 15.19
CA ALA A 168 -26.54 -2.36 14.32
C ALA A 168 -26.72 -3.64 15.12
N LEU A 169 -27.25 -4.68 14.47
CA LEU A 169 -27.55 -5.97 15.07
C LEU A 169 -26.85 -7.08 14.30
N SER A 170 -26.33 -8.07 15.02
CA SER A 170 -25.75 -9.28 14.42
C SER A 170 -26.04 -10.49 15.30
N GLN A 171 -26.37 -11.61 14.67
CA GLN A 171 -26.63 -12.87 15.37
C GLN A 171 -25.31 -13.60 15.63
N VAL A 172 -25.18 -14.14 16.84
CA VAL A 172 -23.97 -14.87 17.25
C VAL A 172 -24.29 -16.35 17.41
N SER A 173 -23.59 -17.21 16.68
CA SER A 173 -23.72 -18.66 16.81
C SER A 173 -22.59 -19.27 17.64
N GLN A 174 -22.95 -20.12 18.60
CA GLN A 174 -21.99 -20.89 19.41
C GLN A 174 -21.22 -21.97 18.63
N THR A 175 -21.72 -22.40 17.46
CA THR A 175 -21.02 -23.41 16.65
C THR A 175 -19.93 -22.79 15.76
N ASP A 176 -19.85 -21.46 15.72
CA ASP A 176 -18.94 -20.71 14.84
C ASP A 176 -18.18 -19.60 15.58
N ILE A 177 -17.80 -19.86 16.83
CA ILE A 177 -17.04 -18.91 17.68
C ILE A 177 -15.66 -18.54 17.12
N ALA A 178 -15.21 -19.23 16.08
CA ALA A 178 -13.97 -18.90 15.38
C ALA A 178 -14.11 -17.67 14.48
N GLN A 179 -15.33 -17.38 14.01
CA GLN A 179 -15.60 -16.23 13.14
C GLN A 179 -15.83 -14.96 13.94
N ALA A 180 -15.52 -13.83 13.29
CA ALA A 180 -15.87 -12.52 13.81
C ALA A 180 -17.37 -12.30 13.71
N VAL A 181 -17.95 -11.67 14.72
CA VAL A 181 -19.26 -11.04 14.64
C VAL A 181 -19.05 -9.66 14.04
N HIS A 182 -19.74 -9.39 12.93
CA HIS A 182 -19.70 -8.13 12.19
C HIS A 182 -20.86 -7.24 12.63
N LEU A 183 -20.57 -6.01 13.06
CA LEU A 183 -21.56 -5.01 13.46
C LEU A 183 -21.37 -3.75 12.61
N GLN A 184 -22.24 -3.60 11.61
CA GLN A 184 -22.11 -2.59 10.55
C GLN A 184 -23.23 -1.56 10.66
N PRO A 185 -23.00 -0.39 11.29
CA PRO A 185 -23.95 0.72 11.24
C PRO A 185 -24.01 1.34 9.85
N ASP A 186 -25.20 1.85 9.48
CA ASP A 186 -25.40 2.55 8.21
C ASP A 186 -24.57 3.84 8.13
N ILE A 187 -23.92 4.05 6.98
CA ILE A 187 -23.14 5.26 6.70
C ILE A 187 -23.88 6.11 5.67
N THR A 188 -24.50 7.21 6.13
CA THR A 188 -25.23 8.14 5.25
C THR A 188 -24.45 9.41 4.90
N ASP A 189 -23.39 9.74 5.67
CA ASP A 189 -22.63 11.00 5.54
C ASP A 189 -21.11 10.80 5.57
N GLY A 190 -20.58 9.90 4.73
CA GLY A 190 -19.19 9.46 4.75
C GLY A 190 -18.13 10.57 4.80
N SER A 191 -18.36 11.70 4.12
CA SER A 191 -17.40 12.83 4.05
C SER A 191 -17.36 13.69 5.33
N THR A 192 -18.39 13.64 6.16
CA THR A 192 -18.45 14.38 7.44
C THR A 192 -18.45 13.46 8.66
N TRP A 193 -18.43 12.14 8.44
CA TRP A 193 -18.58 11.11 9.45
C TRP A 193 -17.58 11.25 10.61
N VAL A 194 -16.30 11.50 10.29
CA VAL A 194 -15.23 11.69 11.28
C VAL A 194 -15.41 12.99 12.08
N ALA A 195 -15.73 14.10 11.39
CA ALA A 195 -15.88 15.41 12.01
C ALA A 195 -17.06 15.47 12.98
N LYS A 196 -18.19 14.84 12.63
CA LYS A 196 -19.38 14.73 13.51
C LYS A 196 -19.08 14.03 14.84
N ARG A 197 -18.12 13.11 14.83
CA ARG A 197 -17.70 12.32 15.98
C ARG A 197 -16.47 12.89 16.70
N LYS A 198 -16.04 14.11 16.35
CA LYS A 198 -14.93 14.84 16.99
C LYS A 198 -13.66 14.00 17.14
N GLY A 199 -13.36 13.18 16.12
CA GLY A 199 -12.17 12.33 16.11
C GLY A 199 -12.24 11.09 17.01
N ASN A 200 -13.39 10.73 17.58
CA ASN A 200 -13.55 9.50 18.38
C ASN A 200 -14.85 8.77 18.06
N PHE A 201 -14.80 7.46 17.88
CA PHE A 201 -15.99 6.60 17.77
C PHE A 201 -16.22 5.89 19.09
N TYR A 202 -17.40 6.10 19.68
CA TYR A 202 -17.78 5.55 20.97
C TYR A 202 -18.93 4.59 20.79
N CYS A 203 -18.83 3.40 21.39
CA CYS A 203 -19.93 2.47 21.32
C CYS A 203 -20.14 1.62 22.57
N VAL A 204 -21.38 1.14 22.69
CA VAL A 204 -21.81 0.19 23.73
C VAL A 204 -22.29 -1.07 23.06
N LEU A 205 -21.82 -2.21 23.56
CA LEU A 205 -22.32 -3.53 23.21
C LEU A 205 -23.24 -4.02 24.31
N ALA A 206 -24.38 -4.58 23.92
CA ALA A 206 -25.33 -5.19 24.85
C ALA A 206 -25.88 -6.50 24.28
N ALA A 207 -26.17 -7.43 25.17
CA ALA A 207 -26.74 -8.74 24.84
C ALA A 207 -28.27 -8.66 24.77
N GLU A 208 -28.89 -9.33 23.81
CA GLU A 208 -30.34 -9.53 23.80
C GLU A 208 -30.73 -10.81 24.59
N GLU A 209 -31.95 -10.85 25.12
CA GLU A 209 -32.66 -12.09 25.55
C GLU A 209 -32.06 -13.00 26.65
N ALA A 210 -31.62 -12.43 27.77
CA ALA A 210 -31.23 -13.14 29.00
C ALA A 210 -29.97 -14.04 28.92
N GLU A 211 -29.03 -13.70 28.04
CA GLU A 211 -27.77 -14.43 27.87
C GLU A 211 -26.56 -13.67 28.40
N THR A 212 -25.46 -14.39 28.66
CA THR A 212 -24.17 -13.82 29.09
C THR A 212 -23.06 -14.29 28.16
N TYR A 213 -22.38 -13.33 27.53
CA TYR A 213 -21.32 -13.57 26.55
C TYR A 213 -19.99 -13.03 27.04
N ARG A 214 -18.90 -13.68 26.61
CA ARG A 214 -17.51 -13.31 26.84
C ARG A 214 -16.81 -13.09 25.51
N TYR A 215 -16.25 -11.92 25.29
CA TYR A 215 -15.51 -11.55 24.08
C TYR A 215 -14.05 -11.27 24.37
N TYR A 216 -13.20 -11.57 23.38
CA TYR A 216 -11.77 -11.27 23.42
C TYR A 216 -11.51 -9.76 23.60
N THR A 217 -10.35 -9.42 24.17
CA THR A 217 -9.82 -8.04 24.27
C THR A 217 -8.33 -8.04 23.98
N GLU A 218 -7.71 -6.87 23.96
CA GLU A 218 -6.27 -6.72 23.87
C GLU A 218 -5.50 -7.40 25.03
N ARG A 219 -6.18 -7.69 26.15
CA ARG A 219 -5.59 -8.34 27.34
C ARG A 219 -5.67 -9.88 27.29
N SER A 220 -6.46 -10.43 26.37
CA SER A 220 -6.70 -11.88 26.24
C SER A 220 -5.50 -12.70 25.74
N GLY A 221 -4.47 -12.05 25.20
CA GLY A 221 -3.30 -12.70 24.59
C GLY A 221 -3.46 -13.03 23.10
N ASP A 222 -4.68 -13.21 22.60
CA ASP A 222 -4.97 -13.40 21.17
C ASP A 222 -5.21 -12.03 20.50
N ARG A 223 -4.13 -11.43 20.00
CA ARG A 223 -4.17 -10.10 19.35
C ARG A 223 -5.03 -10.11 18.09
N SER A 224 -5.08 -11.22 17.36
CA SER A 224 -5.88 -11.35 16.14
C SER A 224 -7.38 -11.27 16.42
N LYS A 225 -7.82 -11.64 17.62
CA LYS A 225 -9.24 -11.64 18.03
C LYS A 225 -9.68 -10.45 18.88
N GLN A 226 -8.79 -9.51 19.19
CA GLN A 226 -9.19 -8.31 19.94
C GLN A 226 -10.23 -7.47 19.13
N PRO A 227 -11.14 -6.75 19.80
CA PRO A 227 -12.15 -5.91 19.15
C PRO A 227 -11.46 -4.89 18.25
N LYS A 228 -12.02 -4.65 17.07
CA LYS A 228 -11.41 -3.74 16.10
C LYS A 228 -12.45 -3.13 15.18
N LEU A 229 -12.25 -1.87 14.84
CA LEU A 229 -13.02 -1.17 13.83
C LEU A 229 -12.32 -1.33 12.48
N VAL A 230 -12.99 -1.95 11.53
CA VAL A 230 -12.56 -2.04 10.13
C VAL A 230 -13.31 -0.98 9.34
N ILE A 231 -12.56 -0.06 8.77
CA ILE A 231 -13.13 1.05 8.00
C ILE A 231 -12.72 0.86 6.55
N THR A 232 -13.71 0.87 5.64
CA THR A 232 -13.42 1.07 4.22
C THR A 232 -13.69 2.52 3.84
N TYR A 233 -12.80 3.07 3.04
CA TYR A 233 -12.84 4.48 2.64
C TYR A 233 -12.19 4.66 1.29
N HIS A 234 -12.50 5.77 0.63
CA HIS A 234 -11.77 6.23 -0.55
C HIS A 234 -11.31 7.67 -0.36
N MET A 235 -10.26 8.03 -1.09
CA MET A 235 -9.73 9.39 -1.09
C MET A 235 -10.28 10.18 -2.28
N PRO A 236 -10.71 11.44 -2.09
CA PRO A 236 -10.98 12.32 -3.22
C PRO A 236 -9.74 12.47 -4.10
N ALA A 237 -9.92 12.65 -5.42
CA ALA A 237 -8.82 12.62 -6.39
C ALA A 237 -7.63 13.55 -6.07
N GLY A 238 -7.85 14.71 -5.45
CA GLY A 238 -6.79 15.65 -5.04
C GLY A 238 -6.09 15.32 -3.71
N HIS A 239 -6.53 14.29 -3.00
CA HIS A 239 -5.97 13.84 -1.71
C HIS A 239 -5.44 12.40 -1.76
N ALA A 240 -5.79 11.64 -2.80
CA ALA A 240 -5.35 10.27 -3.01
C ALA A 240 -3.82 10.13 -3.15
N ARG A 241 -3.14 11.22 -3.56
CA ARG A 241 -1.70 11.20 -3.84
C ARG A 241 -0.99 12.31 -3.07
N LYS A 242 -0.28 11.93 -2.02
CA LYS A 242 0.81 12.74 -1.44
C LYS A 242 2.16 12.23 -1.94
N ASN A 243 3.10 13.16 -2.03
CA ASN A 243 4.25 13.16 -2.94
C ASN A 243 5.38 12.18 -2.61
N SER A 244 5.31 11.39 -1.53
CA SER A 244 6.30 10.36 -1.27
C SER A 244 5.77 9.30 -0.33
N TRP A 245 5.92 8.06 -0.78
CA TRP A 245 5.73 6.91 0.07
C TRP A 245 6.75 5.80 -0.24
N PRO A 246 8.05 6.15 -0.27
CA PRO A 246 9.11 5.23 -0.67
C PRO A 246 9.31 4.12 0.35
N GLN A 247 9.50 2.91 -0.16
CA GLN A 247 9.84 1.71 0.61
C GLN A 247 10.92 0.91 -0.13
N TYR A 248 11.27 -0.27 0.39
CA TYR A 248 12.17 -1.17 -0.34
C TYR A 248 11.65 -1.40 -1.76
N LYS A 249 12.50 -1.22 -2.78
CA LYS A 249 12.09 -1.28 -4.20
C LYS A 249 10.87 -0.38 -4.50
N TYR A 250 10.94 0.86 -4.06
CA TYR A 250 10.00 1.96 -4.34
C TYR A 250 8.67 1.91 -3.57
N ASP A 251 7.99 0.78 -3.50
CA ASP A 251 6.64 0.66 -2.91
C ASP A 251 6.51 -0.57 -2.00
N ALA A 252 5.38 -0.69 -1.29
CA ALA A 252 5.07 -1.84 -0.43
C ALA A 252 4.87 -3.14 -1.22
N GLN A 253 4.70 -3.04 -2.53
CA GLN A 253 4.56 -4.15 -3.47
C GLN A 253 5.93 -4.61 -4.00
N HIS A 254 7.00 -3.88 -3.73
CA HIS A 254 8.36 -4.09 -4.21
C HIS A 254 8.47 -4.23 -5.72
N THR A 255 7.72 -3.42 -6.46
CA THR A 255 7.72 -3.46 -7.93
C THR A 255 9.06 -3.01 -8.50
N ALA A 256 9.79 -2.15 -7.78
CA ALA A 256 10.94 -1.39 -8.28
C ALA A 256 10.64 -0.57 -9.54
N MET A 257 9.35 -0.28 -9.77
CA MET A 257 8.88 0.53 -10.88
C MET A 257 8.60 1.94 -10.41
N LEU A 258 9.22 2.90 -11.09
CA LEU A 258 8.81 4.29 -11.03
C LEU A 258 7.69 4.50 -12.06
N PRO A 259 6.48 4.98 -11.69
CA PRO A 259 5.32 5.09 -12.59
C PRO A 259 5.43 6.21 -13.63
N TRP A 260 6.56 6.89 -13.67
CA TRP A 260 6.83 8.06 -14.48
C TRP A 260 7.20 7.68 -15.92
N GLN A 261 6.48 8.25 -16.89
CA GLN A 261 6.69 8.03 -18.32
C GLN A 261 7.40 9.21 -18.98
N SER A 262 8.22 8.94 -20.00
CA SER A 262 8.95 9.94 -20.79
C SER A 262 8.57 9.88 -22.27
N ASN A 263 8.59 11.04 -22.95
CA ASN A 263 8.41 11.13 -24.41
C ASN A 263 9.68 10.83 -25.21
N THR A 264 10.82 10.73 -24.54
CA THR A 264 12.13 10.44 -25.16
C THR A 264 13.01 9.67 -24.18
N THR A 265 13.96 8.91 -24.70
CA THR A 265 15.02 8.28 -23.92
C THR A 265 16.19 9.22 -23.73
N ALA A 266 16.92 9.04 -22.63
CA ALA A 266 18.21 9.69 -22.42
C ALA A 266 19.25 9.10 -23.39
N THR A 267 20.19 9.91 -23.87
CA THR A 267 21.30 9.47 -24.75
C THR A 267 22.64 9.37 -24.04
N GLY A 268 22.70 9.77 -22.78
CA GLY A 268 23.92 9.75 -21.97
C GLY A 268 23.60 9.97 -20.50
N PHE A 269 24.56 9.60 -19.66
CA PHE A 269 24.49 9.74 -18.22
C PHE A 269 25.80 10.27 -17.66
N LYS A 270 25.72 11.06 -16.59
CA LYS A 270 26.87 11.56 -15.86
C LYS A 270 26.82 11.05 -14.43
N LEU A 271 27.90 10.39 -14.02
CA LEU A 271 28.14 9.99 -12.65
C LEU A 271 28.59 11.20 -11.83
N ILE A 272 27.99 11.39 -10.66
CA ILE A 272 28.35 12.41 -9.68
C ILE A 272 28.50 11.72 -8.33
N ASN A 273 29.71 11.78 -7.75
CA ASN A 273 29.90 11.42 -6.36
C ASN A 273 29.23 12.48 -5.48
N THR A 274 28.09 12.12 -4.92
CA THR A 274 27.12 13.03 -4.28
C THR A 274 27.38 13.15 -2.80
N PHE A 275 27.93 12.10 -2.18
CA PHE A 275 28.31 12.07 -0.79
C PHE A 275 29.47 11.11 -0.57
N SER A 276 30.46 11.52 0.23
CA SER A 276 31.65 10.73 0.55
C SER A 276 31.90 10.76 2.06
N GLU A 277 31.43 9.74 2.77
CA GLU A 277 31.85 9.45 4.14
C GLU A 277 31.81 7.94 4.37
N ASN A 278 32.78 7.44 5.14
CA ASN A 278 32.80 6.03 5.52
C ASN A 278 31.58 5.71 6.40
N TYR A 279 31.02 4.51 6.24
CA TYR A 279 29.97 3.89 7.05
C TYR A 279 28.52 4.36 6.79
N ILE A 280 28.10 4.45 5.53
CA ILE A 280 26.66 4.44 5.19
C ILE A 280 26.07 3.11 5.62
N LYS A 281 25.07 3.13 6.51
CA LYS A 281 24.50 1.93 7.16
C LYS A 281 23.15 1.49 6.60
N SER A 282 22.47 2.36 5.87
CA SER A 282 21.18 2.05 5.26
C SER A 282 21.21 2.17 3.75
N ASP A 283 20.23 1.55 3.11
CA ASP A 283 19.87 1.89 1.75
C ASP A 283 19.31 3.32 1.73
N PRO A 284 19.62 4.14 0.70
CA PRO A 284 19.03 5.47 0.57
C PRO A 284 17.53 5.37 0.26
N LEU A 285 16.82 6.41 0.67
CA LEU A 285 15.39 6.58 0.46
C LEU A 285 15.14 7.90 -0.27
N LEU A 286 14.34 7.91 -1.33
CA LEU A 286 13.94 9.16 -1.99
C LEU A 286 12.58 9.64 -1.43
N ASN A 287 12.60 10.59 -0.51
CA ASN A 287 11.43 11.13 0.19
C ASN A 287 11.29 12.64 -0.09
N GLU A 288 10.22 13.03 -0.78
CA GLU A 288 9.90 14.39 -1.25
C GLU A 288 11.06 15.05 -2.01
N ASP A 289 11.64 14.33 -2.97
CA ASP A 289 12.85 14.69 -3.72
C ASP A 289 14.16 14.76 -2.90
N LYS A 290 14.10 14.47 -1.59
CA LYS A 290 15.25 14.41 -0.68
C LYS A 290 15.77 12.98 -0.59
N LEU A 291 17.08 12.80 -0.72
CA LEU A 291 17.74 11.54 -0.40
C LEU A 291 17.94 11.48 1.11
N VAL A 292 17.32 10.49 1.75
CA VAL A 292 17.38 10.24 3.19
C VAL A 292 18.11 8.93 3.44
N PHE A 293 19.13 8.93 4.29
CA PHE A 293 19.86 7.72 4.67
C PHE A 293 20.56 7.88 6.02
N ALA A 294 20.87 6.75 6.64
CA ALA A 294 21.62 6.67 7.87
C ALA A 294 23.09 6.35 7.62
N TYR A 295 23.97 7.00 8.37
CA TYR A 295 25.40 6.79 8.31
C TYR A 295 26.02 6.90 9.71
N GLN A 296 27.25 6.43 9.85
CA GLN A 296 28.02 6.49 11.08
C GLN A 296 29.13 7.52 10.97
N SER A 297 29.02 8.61 11.73
CA SER A 297 30.06 9.63 11.85
C SER A 297 31.27 9.12 12.65
N ALA A 298 32.46 9.63 12.33
CA ALA A 298 33.66 9.42 13.13
C ALA A 298 33.65 10.23 14.44
N SER A 299 32.83 11.28 14.53
CA SER A 299 32.66 12.12 15.72
C SER A 299 31.39 11.75 16.50
N GLN A 300 31.34 12.13 17.79
CA GLN A 300 30.12 12.03 18.57
C GLN A 300 29.16 13.20 18.27
N PRO A 301 27.84 12.95 18.21
CA PRO A 301 27.18 11.65 18.28
C PRO A 301 27.42 10.79 17.02
N MET A 302 27.67 9.50 17.22
CA MET A 302 28.13 8.59 16.17
C MET A 302 27.07 8.28 15.10
N TYR A 303 25.82 8.05 15.47
CA TYR A 303 24.79 7.63 14.52
C TYR A 303 24.01 8.84 14.00
N GLN A 304 23.92 8.95 12.67
CA GLN A 304 23.34 10.10 12.01
C GLN A 304 22.32 9.66 10.96
N LEU A 305 21.27 10.45 10.80
CA LEU A 305 20.36 10.43 9.67
C LEU A 305 20.55 11.74 8.90
N LEU A 306 20.74 11.64 7.59
CA LEU A 306 20.95 12.78 6.71
C LEU A 306 19.85 12.82 5.65
N ALA A 307 19.30 14.00 5.43
CA ALA A 307 18.53 14.31 4.23
C ALA A 307 19.32 15.30 3.38
N MET A 308 19.40 15.02 2.09
CA MET A 308 20.13 15.84 1.13
C MET A 308 19.39 15.94 -0.21
N SER A 309 19.71 16.95 -1.00
CA SER A 309 19.23 17.02 -2.37
C SER A 309 19.92 15.96 -3.23
N GLN A 310 19.26 15.58 -4.33
CA GLN A 310 19.85 14.68 -5.33
C GLN A 310 21.16 15.25 -5.93
N GLY A 311 21.39 16.56 -5.86
CA GLY A 311 22.60 17.21 -6.35
C GLY A 311 23.77 17.25 -5.36
N GLY A 312 23.65 16.71 -4.14
CA GLY A 312 24.75 16.67 -3.17
C GLY A 312 24.64 17.63 -1.99
N TYR A 313 23.66 18.54 -2.01
CA TYR A 313 23.52 19.54 -0.95
C TYR A 313 22.85 18.95 0.28
N ARG A 314 23.52 18.99 1.44
CA ARG A 314 22.92 18.61 2.73
C ARG A 314 21.78 19.57 3.07
N LEU A 315 20.61 19.03 3.33
CA LEU A 315 19.41 19.80 3.66
C LEU A 315 19.18 19.82 5.17
N THR A 316 19.19 18.64 5.80
CA THR A 316 19.04 18.51 7.25
C THR A 316 19.75 17.26 7.74
N GLN A 317 20.18 17.27 9.00
CA GLN A 317 20.82 16.15 9.64
C GLN A 317 20.34 16.06 11.08
N ALA A 318 20.11 14.85 11.57
CA ALA A 318 19.77 14.60 12.96
C ALA A 318 20.54 13.38 13.47
N SER A 319 20.89 13.41 14.75
CA SER A 319 21.55 12.29 15.39
C SER A 319 20.50 11.30 15.89
N THR A 320 20.75 10.01 15.67
CA THR A 320 19.92 8.95 16.24
C THR A 320 20.59 8.44 17.51
N GLU A 321 19.80 8.16 18.54
CA GLU A 321 20.34 7.64 19.82
C GLU A 321 20.99 6.26 19.67
N ALA A 322 20.64 5.54 18.60
CA ALA A 322 21.17 4.22 18.29
C ALA A 322 21.34 4.02 16.77
N LEU A 323 22.11 2.99 16.40
CA LEU A 323 22.29 2.53 15.02
C LEU A 323 20.94 2.31 14.33
N VAL A 324 20.74 2.89 13.15
CA VAL A 324 19.67 2.47 12.24
C VAL A 324 20.11 1.17 11.57
N LYS A 325 19.42 0.06 11.89
CA LYS A 325 19.76 -1.28 11.39
C LYS A 325 18.91 -1.67 10.18
N TYR A 326 17.66 -1.22 10.12
CA TYR A 326 16.81 -1.37 8.94
C TYR A 326 15.98 -0.10 8.69
N GLY A 327 15.58 0.13 7.44
CA GLY A 327 15.09 1.44 6.99
C GLY A 327 16.26 2.38 6.62
N PRO A 328 16.00 3.67 6.33
CA PRO A 328 14.71 4.34 6.45
C PRO A 328 13.68 3.89 5.39
N ILE A 329 12.41 3.89 5.77
CA ILE A 329 11.25 3.92 4.85
C ILE A 329 10.41 5.16 5.17
N ALA A 330 9.43 5.51 4.34
CA ALA A 330 8.47 6.56 4.71
C ALA A 330 7.01 6.09 4.65
N ASP A 331 6.10 6.89 5.20
CA ASP A 331 4.65 6.79 4.97
C ASP A 331 4.16 7.86 3.97
N ARG A 332 2.86 7.86 3.63
CA ARG A 332 2.28 8.85 2.71
C ARG A 332 2.30 10.31 3.21
N ASN A 333 2.55 10.52 4.50
CA ASN A 333 2.75 11.85 5.08
C ASN A 333 4.25 12.18 5.17
N SER A 334 5.09 11.39 4.50
CA SER A 334 6.54 11.53 4.45
C SER A 334 7.23 11.29 5.80
N ASN A 335 6.53 10.82 6.84
CA ASN A 335 7.19 10.45 8.10
C ASN A 335 8.12 9.28 7.85
N ILE A 336 9.30 9.33 8.45
CA ILE A 336 10.37 8.35 8.24
C ILE A 336 10.33 7.31 9.36
N TYR A 337 10.42 6.03 9.00
CA TYR A 337 10.44 4.91 9.93
C TYR A 337 11.76 4.15 9.83
N CYS A 338 12.35 3.87 10.99
CA CYS A 338 13.62 3.16 11.10
C CYS A 338 13.53 2.10 12.22
N MET A 339 14.15 0.95 12.01
CA MET A 339 14.43 0.02 13.11
C MET A 339 15.80 0.33 13.69
N THR A 340 15.84 0.69 14.97
CA THR A 340 17.04 1.18 15.65
C THR A 340 17.57 0.22 16.72
N GLY A 341 18.86 0.34 17.03
CA GLY A 341 19.59 -0.50 17.97
C GLY A 341 20.24 -1.73 17.34
N ASN A 342 21.25 -2.28 18.00
CA ASN A 342 21.97 -3.48 17.53
C ASN A 342 21.05 -4.68 17.32
N ALA A 343 20.01 -4.79 18.15
CA ALA A 343 18.98 -5.82 18.08
C ALA A 343 17.80 -5.43 17.15
N ALA A 344 17.73 -4.20 16.63
CA ALA A 344 16.57 -3.70 15.89
C ALA A 344 15.23 -3.94 16.62
N SER A 345 15.18 -3.70 17.93
CA SER A 345 14.00 -3.92 18.78
C SER A 345 13.12 -2.68 18.93
N THR A 346 13.53 -1.55 18.36
CA THR A 346 12.83 -0.27 18.48
C THR A 346 12.45 0.24 17.10
N LEU A 347 11.16 0.49 16.88
CA LEU A 347 10.67 1.26 15.74
C LEU A 347 10.72 2.74 16.10
N ALA A 348 11.53 3.53 15.39
CA ALA A 348 11.60 4.98 15.50
C ALA A 348 10.80 5.64 14.37
N VAL A 349 10.02 6.67 14.71
CA VAL A 349 9.30 7.51 13.74
C VAL A 349 9.84 8.92 13.81
N LEU A 350 10.22 9.47 12.65
CA LEU A 350 10.87 10.77 12.54
C LEU A 350 10.12 11.68 11.57
N ASN A 351 10.14 12.97 11.86
CA ASN A 351 9.58 14.01 11.00
C ASN A 351 10.42 14.16 9.70
N PRO A 352 9.80 14.30 8.52
CA PRO A 352 10.50 14.39 7.23
C PRO A 352 11.44 15.60 7.09
N ASP A 353 11.09 16.73 7.68
CA ASP A 353 11.76 18.01 7.42
C ASP A 353 12.96 18.23 8.33
N LYS A 354 12.82 17.83 9.60
CA LYS A 354 13.85 18.04 10.61
C LYS A 354 14.56 16.75 11.02
N LEU A 355 14.07 15.59 10.58
CA LEU A 355 14.56 14.27 11.01
C LEU A 355 14.51 14.11 12.55
N GLN A 356 13.60 14.81 13.21
CA GLN A 356 13.43 14.77 14.66
C GLN A 356 12.49 13.62 15.05
N PHE A 357 12.75 12.97 16.18
CA PHE A 357 11.86 11.95 16.73
C PHE A 357 10.45 12.49 16.96
N ILE A 358 9.47 11.82 16.39
CA ILE A 358 8.05 11.98 16.71
C ILE A 358 7.73 11.07 17.91
N CYS A 359 8.13 9.79 17.79
CA CYS A 359 7.98 8.80 18.86
C CYS A 359 8.83 7.56 18.56
N ASN A 360 8.87 6.64 19.52
CA ASN A 360 9.41 5.30 19.32
C ASN A 360 8.48 4.23 19.93
N LYS A 361 8.63 2.99 19.46
CA LYS A 361 7.89 1.82 19.94
C LYS A 361 8.85 0.65 20.12
N GLN A 362 8.96 0.14 21.34
CA GLN A 362 9.61 -1.16 21.57
C GLN A 362 8.71 -2.28 21.04
N LEU A 363 9.30 -3.23 20.33
CA LEU A 363 8.58 -4.40 19.85
C LEU A 363 8.20 -5.32 21.03
N GLU A 364 6.99 -5.88 20.98
CA GLU A 364 6.48 -6.77 22.03
C GLU A 364 7.28 -8.07 22.10
N ASN A 365 7.32 -8.68 23.29
CA ASN A 365 8.00 -9.96 23.55
C ASN A 365 9.51 -9.94 23.25
N ASN A 366 10.16 -8.78 23.37
CA ASN A 366 11.58 -8.59 23.06
C ASN A 366 11.95 -9.01 21.63
N ALA A 367 10.99 -8.90 20.69
CA ALA A 367 11.22 -9.23 19.30
C ALA A 367 12.27 -8.31 18.67
N GLN A 368 12.98 -8.86 17.69
CA GLN A 368 14.05 -8.21 16.96
C GLN A 368 13.68 -8.24 15.49
N ALA A 369 13.62 -7.09 14.84
CA ALA A 369 13.42 -7.07 13.40
C ALA A 369 14.60 -7.78 12.70
N VAL A 370 14.29 -8.53 11.65
CA VAL A 370 15.26 -9.24 10.81
C VAL A 370 15.32 -8.68 9.39
N ALA A 371 14.43 -7.76 9.07
CA ALA A 371 14.32 -7.10 7.78
C ALA A 371 13.78 -5.67 7.95
N ALA A 372 13.80 -4.88 6.87
CA ALA A 372 13.15 -3.57 6.86
C ALA A 372 11.64 -3.69 7.09
N PRO A 373 11.03 -2.75 7.84
CA PRO A 373 9.59 -2.66 7.92
C PRO A 373 9.01 -2.29 6.55
N ILE A 374 7.70 -2.50 6.40
CA ILE A 374 6.91 -1.91 5.33
C ILE A 374 5.71 -1.17 5.94
N THR A 375 5.16 -0.21 5.22
CA THR A 375 3.94 0.50 5.61
C THR A 375 2.83 0.29 4.57
N GLY A 376 1.56 0.36 5.01
CA GLY A 376 0.35 0.43 4.16
C GLY A 376 -0.19 1.86 4.04
N PHE A 377 -1.16 2.09 3.16
CA PHE A 377 -1.65 3.42 2.73
C PHE A 377 -2.33 4.14 3.90
N ASP A 378 -2.96 3.35 4.75
CA ASP A 378 -3.50 3.77 6.03
C ASP A 378 -2.43 4.12 7.07
N GLY A 379 -1.17 3.73 6.84
CA GLY A 379 -0.04 3.86 7.76
C GLY A 379 0.18 2.62 8.64
N SER A 380 -0.55 1.52 8.42
CA SER A 380 -0.31 0.25 9.12
C SER A 380 1.14 -0.19 8.87
N ILE A 381 1.78 -0.79 9.87
CA ILE A 381 3.21 -1.12 9.82
C ILE A 381 3.39 -2.62 9.95
N TYR A 382 4.18 -3.23 9.08
CA TYR A 382 4.46 -4.66 9.12
C TYR A 382 5.96 -4.91 9.25
N ILE A 383 6.33 -5.78 10.19
CA ILE A 383 7.72 -6.00 10.58
C ILE A 383 7.97 -7.51 10.67
N SER A 384 8.90 -8.00 9.85
CA SER A 384 9.44 -9.35 9.98
C SER A 384 10.43 -9.40 11.14
N THR A 385 10.21 -10.28 12.10
CA THR A 385 11.03 -10.42 13.31
C THR A 385 11.48 -11.87 13.51
N ASN A 386 12.41 -12.07 14.44
CA ASN A 386 12.81 -13.40 14.91
C ASN A 386 11.72 -14.13 15.73
N GLN A 387 10.60 -13.48 16.05
CA GLN A 387 9.47 -14.04 16.80
C GLN A 387 8.19 -14.17 15.98
N GLY A 388 8.22 -13.79 14.70
CA GLY A 388 7.02 -13.75 13.85
C GLY A 388 6.98 -12.51 12.95
N VAL A 389 5.92 -12.39 12.16
CA VAL A 389 5.57 -11.16 11.44
C VAL A 389 4.58 -10.37 12.29
N TYR A 390 4.95 -9.16 12.65
CA TYR A 390 4.19 -8.28 13.52
C TYR A 390 3.48 -7.22 12.67
N ALA A 391 2.21 -6.96 12.95
CA ALA A 391 1.45 -5.88 12.33
C ALA A 391 1.00 -4.87 13.38
N TYR A 392 1.19 -3.58 13.09
CA TYR A 392 0.80 -2.48 13.96
C TYR A 392 -0.20 -1.55 13.27
N THR A 393 -1.05 -0.91 14.06
CA THR A 393 -1.86 0.22 13.60
C THR A 393 -0.96 1.40 13.24
N PRO A 394 -1.46 2.37 12.46
CA PRO A 394 -0.75 3.60 12.18
C PRO A 394 -0.41 4.40 13.46
N GLN A 395 0.47 5.39 13.28
CA GLN A 395 0.68 6.47 14.24
C GLN A 395 -0.60 7.32 14.40
N PRO A 396 -0.82 7.93 15.57
CA PRO A 396 0.06 7.95 16.75
C PRO A 396 -0.02 6.70 17.64
N GLU A 397 -1.02 5.82 17.46
CA GLU A 397 -1.28 4.76 18.43
C GLU A 397 -0.29 3.59 18.37
N CYS A 398 0.16 3.18 17.18
CA CYS A 398 1.08 2.05 16.95
C CYS A 398 0.85 0.83 17.85
N LYS A 399 -0.41 0.40 17.91
CA LYS A 399 -0.85 -0.77 18.68
C LYS A 399 -0.67 -2.04 17.87
N LEU A 400 -0.28 -3.11 18.54
CA LEU A 400 -0.11 -4.42 17.92
C LEU A 400 -1.48 -4.99 17.49
N LYS A 401 -1.67 -5.13 16.17
CA LYS A 401 -2.85 -5.71 15.52
C LYS A 401 -2.87 -7.23 15.68
N TRP A 402 -1.78 -7.87 15.28
CA TRP A 402 -1.65 -9.32 15.28
C TRP A 402 -0.18 -9.72 15.13
N ILE A 403 0.12 -10.97 15.45
CA ILE A 403 1.41 -11.62 15.19
C ILE A 403 1.12 -12.90 14.42
N TYR A 404 1.78 -13.07 13.27
CA TYR A 404 1.81 -14.34 12.56
C TYR A 404 3.11 -15.07 12.90
N THR A 405 3.01 -16.32 13.35
CA THR A 405 4.17 -17.16 13.67
C THR A 405 4.20 -18.40 12.80
N ALA A 406 5.41 -18.87 12.47
CA ALA A 406 5.65 -20.13 11.79
C ALA A 406 6.81 -20.86 12.47
N ASN A 407 7.06 -22.11 12.09
CA ASN A 407 8.20 -22.84 12.64
C ASN A 407 9.52 -22.14 12.26
N GLY A 408 10.32 -21.75 13.25
CA GLY A 408 11.62 -21.10 13.06
C GLY A 408 11.59 -19.58 12.81
N ASN A 409 10.44 -19.00 12.43
CA ASN A 409 10.24 -17.56 12.22
C ASN A 409 11.33 -16.87 11.38
N LYS A 410 11.68 -17.44 10.23
CA LYS A 410 12.66 -16.86 9.30
C LYS A 410 11.95 -16.18 8.14
N PHE A 411 11.72 -14.87 8.25
CA PHE A 411 10.97 -14.11 7.25
C PHE A 411 11.83 -13.04 6.57
N GLY A 412 11.61 -12.86 5.27
CA GLY A 412 12.17 -11.75 4.48
C GLY A 412 11.36 -10.46 4.63
N ILE A 413 11.66 -9.46 3.81
CA ILE A 413 10.79 -8.27 3.68
C ILE A 413 9.45 -8.75 3.05
N PRO A 414 8.30 -8.50 3.69
CA PRO A 414 7.01 -8.92 3.16
C PRO A 414 6.49 -7.91 2.13
N ALA A 415 5.58 -8.32 1.25
CA ALA A 415 4.95 -7.43 0.27
C ALA A 415 3.45 -7.27 0.53
N LEU A 416 2.86 -6.11 0.24
CA LEU A 416 1.40 -5.92 0.28
C LEU A 416 0.77 -6.19 -1.08
N SER A 417 -0.48 -6.66 -1.09
CA SER A 417 -1.33 -6.58 -2.29
C SER A 417 -1.60 -5.12 -2.67
N GLU A 418 -1.94 -4.84 -3.92
CA GLU A 418 -2.26 -3.47 -4.39
C GLU A 418 -3.46 -2.84 -3.65
N THR A 419 -4.39 -3.65 -3.17
CA THR A 419 -5.52 -3.24 -2.32
C THR A 419 -5.21 -3.29 -0.83
N GLU A 420 -4.00 -3.76 -0.46
CA GLU A 420 -3.52 -3.92 0.92
C GLU A 420 -4.40 -4.78 1.84
N GLN A 421 -5.23 -5.64 1.25
CA GLN A 421 -6.04 -6.62 1.97
C GLN A 421 -5.28 -7.94 2.24
N ALA A 422 -4.07 -8.08 1.68
CA ALA A 422 -3.20 -9.22 1.94
C ALA A 422 -1.73 -8.78 2.11
N LEU A 423 -1.03 -9.47 3.00
CA LEU A 423 0.41 -9.41 3.20
C LEU A 423 1.03 -10.74 2.74
N TYR A 424 2.02 -10.69 1.86
CA TYR A 424 2.74 -11.86 1.36
C TYR A 424 4.08 -12.00 2.07
N VAL A 425 4.27 -13.13 2.74
CA VAL A 425 5.46 -13.44 3.53
C VAL A 425 6.12 -14.70 2.98
N TYR A 426 7.43 -14.65 2.76
CA TYR A 426 8.21 -15.85 2.46
C TYR A 426 8.83 -16.39 3.75
N ASP A 427 8.50 -17.63 4.07
CA ASP A 427 9.11 -18.37 5.19
C ASP A 427 10.36 -19.11 4.69
N GLY A 428 11.53 -18.60 5.08
CA GLY A 428 12.83 -19.18 4.79
C GLY A 428 13.05 -20.55 5.45
N THR A 429 12.34 -20.92 6.51
CA THR A 429 12.49 -22.26 7.11
C THR A 429 11.73 -23.30 6.32
N SER A 430 10.44 -23.07 6.05
CA SER A 430 9.58 -24.03 5.36
C SER A 430 9.61 -23.93 3.83
N GLY A 431 10.12 -22.83 3.28
CA GLY A 431 10.16 -22.56 1.84
C GLY A 431 8.77 -22.29 1.25
N ASN A 432 7.87 -21.71 2.04
CA ASN A 432 6.52 -21.37 1.64
C ASN A 432 6.35 -19.87 1.43
N ILE A 433 5.55 -19.50 0.43
CA ILE A 433 4.98 -18.16 0.34
C ILE A 433 3.56 -18.21 0.89
N THR A 434 3.26 -17.34 1.86
CA THR A 434 1.98 -17.31 2.58
C THR A 434 1.33 -15.96 2.36
N ALA A 435 0.04 -15.95 2.02
CA ALA A 435 -0.78 -14.75 2.05
C ALA A 435 -1.52 -14.67 3.38
N LEU A 436 -1.36 -13.56 4.09
CA LEU A 436 -2.02 -13.25 5.35
C LEU A 436 -3.05 -12.15 5.14
N ASN A 437 -4.19 -12.22 5.80
CA ASN A 437 -5.15 -11.13 5.86
C ASN A 437 -4.57 -9.98 6.71
N THR A 438 -4.57 -8.75 6.19
CA THR A 438 -3.99 -7.59 6.89
C THR A 438 -4.80 -7.14 8.10
N ILE A 439 -6.05 -7.58 8.23
CA ILE A 439 -6.95 -7.23 9.34
C ILE A 439 -6.62 -8.04 10.62
N ASP A 440 -6.32 -9.33 10.47
CA ASP A 440 -6.21 -10.28 11.59
C ASP A 440 -5.00 -11.22 11.52
N GLY A 441 -4.21 -11.20 10.44
CA GLY A 441 -3.03 -12.03 10.27
C GLY A 441 -3.34 -13.50 9.94
N LEU A 442 -4.60 -13.84 9.67
CA LEU A 442 -4.98 -15.21 9.32
C LEU A 442 -4.51 -15.57 7.91
N ILE A 443 -4.12 -16.84 7.72
CA ILE A 443 -3.68 -17.35 6.42
C ILE A 443 -4.88 -17.38 5.46
N LYS A 444 -4.73 -16.74 4.30
CA LYS A 444 -5.67 -16.82 3.17
C LYS A 444 -5.35 -18.01 2.28
N TRP A 445 -4.06 -18.18 1.94
CA TRP A 445 -3.54 -19.30 1.19
C TRP A 445 -2.03 -19.45 1.43
N GLN A 446 -1.48 -20.61 1.08
CA GLN A 446 -0.06 -20.90 1.20
C GLN A 446 0.39 -21.78 0.04
N THR A 447 1.51 -21.39 -0.59
CA THR A 447 2.06 -22.08 -1.77
C THR A 447 3.49 -22.56 -1.47
N PRO A 448 3.77 -23.88 -1.55
CA PRO A 448 5.09 -24.41 -1.28
C PRO A 448 6.04 -24.24 -2.47
N LEU A 449 7.09 -23.44 -2.29
CA LEU A 449 8.20 -23.30 -3.26
C LEU A 449 9.39 -24.20 -2.92
N LYS A 450 9.38 -24.79 -1.71
CA LYS A 450 10.29 -25.85 -1.22
C LYS A 450 11.77 -25.47 -1.30
N THR A 451 12.09 -24.19 -1.10
CA THR A 451 13.48 -23.72 -0.99
C THR A 451 13.67 -23.03 0.35
N SER A 452 14.58 -23.52 1.18
CA SER A 452 14.85 -22.94 2.49
C SER A 452 16.04 -21.97 2.45
N PHE A 453 15.98 -20.91 3.25
CA PHE A 453 17.01 -19.90 3.43
C PHE A 453 17.19 -19.59 4.92
N THR A 454 18.44 -19.49 5.36
CA THR A 454 18.79 -19.02 6.71
C THR A 454 19.05 -17.51 6.74
N THR A 455 19.52 -16.95 5.62
CA THR A 455 19.80 -15.53 5.35
C THR A 455 19.43 -15.20 3.91
N ASP A 456 19.41 -13.91 3.54
CA ASP A 456 19.15 -13.47 2.15
C ASP A 456 17.83 -14.01 1.56
N ILE A 457 16.79 -13.99 2.40
CA ILE A 457 15.43 -14.44 2.05
C ILE A 457 14.89 -13.58 0.90
N PRO A 458 14.33 -14.19 -0.16
CA PRO A 458 13.80 -13.45 -1.30
C PRO A 458 12.65 -12.53 -0.90
N VAL A 459 12.50 -11.45 -1.68
CA VAL A 459 11.46 -10.45 -1.50
C VAL A 459 10.40 -10.65 -2.59
N PRO A 460 9.12 -10.90 -2.25
CA PRO A 460 8.05 -10.97 -3.23
C PRO A 460 7.82 -9.60 -3.89
N SER A 461 7.54 -9.59 -5.19
CA SER A 461 7.10 -8.40 -5.92
C SER A 461 5.67 -8.59 -6.41
N VAL A 462 4.80 -7.59 -6.29
CA VAL A 462 3.36 -7.75 -6.56
C VAL A 462 2.81 -6.70 -7.52
N LYS A 463 2.06 -7.12 -8.55
CA LYS A 463 1.29 -6.20 -9.40
C LYS A 463 0.26 -6.94 -10.24
N ASN A 464 -0.85 -6.29 -10.58
CA ASN A 464 -1.92 -6.84 -11.42
C ASN A 464 -2.40 -8.23 -10.95
N ASN A 465 -2.56 -8.41 -9.62
CA ASN A 465 -2.87 -9.69 -8.99
C ASN A 465 -1.87 -10.83 -9.29
N ARG A 466 -0.60 -10.48 -9.48
CA ARG A 466 0.52 -11.43 -9.62
C ARG A 466 1.55 -11.18 -8.56
N LEU A 467 2.03 -12.25 -7.95
CA LEU A 467 3.21 -12.27 -7.11
C LEU A 467 4.35 -12.92 -7.90
N CYS A 468 5.44 -12.19 -8.06
CA CYS A 468 6.66 -12.62 -8.72
C CYS A 468 7.76 -12.78 -7.67
N ILE A 469 8.44 -13.93 -7.65
CA ILE A 469 9.49 -14.19 -6.64
C ILE A 469 10.55 -15.15 -7.19
N THR A 470 11.79 -14.94 -6.78
CA THR A 470 12.92 -15.86 -7.03
C THR A 470 13.31 -16.65 -5.80
N THR A 471 14.00 -17.77 -5.97
CA THR A 471 14.62 -18.55 -4.89
C THR A 471 15.95 -17.97 -4.43
N GLY A 472 15.96 -16.69 -4.06
CA GLY A 472 17.13 -16.01 -3.48
C GLY A 472 17.09 -14.50 -3.69
N LEU A 473 17.70 -13.75 -2.77
CA LEU A 473 17.79 -12.29 -2.82
C LEU A 473 18.78 -11.76 -3.85
N ARG A 474 19.93 -12.43 -4.05
CA ARG A 474 20.99 -11.97 -4.96
C ARG A 474 21.30 -12.94 -6.09
N LYS A 475 21.04 -14.24 -5.96
CA LYS A 475 21.24 -15.21 -7.04
C LYS A 475 20.28 -16.37 -6.86
N GLY A 476 19.14 -16.31 -7.53
CA GLY A 476 18.15 -17.39 -7.53
C GLY A 476 18.52 -18.50 -8.51
N ASN A 477 17.86 -19.65 -8.36
CA ASN A 477 17.88 -20.76 -9.32
C ASN A 477 16.48 -21.13 -9.84
N ALA A 478 15.44 -20.48 -9.33
CA ALA A 478 14.09 -20.53 -9.86
C ALA A 478 13.38 -19.18 -9.73
N PHE A 479 12.46 -18.93 -10.66
CA PHE A 479 11.56 -17.78 -10.69
C PHE A 479 10.11 -18.28 -10.81
N TYR A 480 9.21 -17.68 -10.03
CA TYR A 480 7.81 -18.06 -9.96
C TYR A 480 6.91 -16.85 -10.20
N ILE A 481 5.78 -17.10 -10.88
CA ILE A 481 4.64 -16.18 -10.96
C ILE A 481 3.43 -16.89 -10.37
N ILE A 482 2.81 -16.28 -9.37
CA ILE A 482 1.71 -16.84 -8.58
C ILE A 482 0.51 -15.90 -8.67
N ASP A 483 -0.69 -16.44 -8.83
CA ASP A 483 -1.93 -15.68 -8.74
C ASP A 483 -2.21 -15.31 -7.28
N THR A 484 -2.37 -14.02 -7.01
CA THR A 484 -2.51 -13.55 -5.63
C THR A 484 -3.87 -13.85 -5.00
N ARG A 485 -4.86 -14.25 -5.79
CA ARG A 485 -6.24 -14.47 -5.34
C ARG A 485 -6.38 -15.79 -4.59
N ASP A 486 -5.68 -16.82 -5.06
CA ASP A 486 -5.79 -18.19 -4.56
C ASP A 486 -4.44 -18.89 -4.31
N GLY A 487 -3.32 -18.25 -4.66
CA GLY A 487 -1.99 -18.85 -4.52
C GLY A 487 -1.63 -19.83 -5.64
N GLN A 488 -2.39 -19.87 -6.74
CA GLN A 488 -2.12 -20.77 -7.85
C GLN A 488 -0.82 -20.38 -8.57
N LEU A 489 0.05 -21.35 -8.80
CA LEU A 489 1.27 -21.16 -9.57
C LEU A 489 0.96 -21.09 -11.07
N LEU A 490 1.30 -19.97 -11.72
CA LEU A 490 1.07 -19.72 -13.14
C LEU A 490 2.30 -20.02 -13.99
N GLN A 491 3.48 -19.65 -13.51
CA GLN A 491 4.73 -19.84 -14.23
C GLN A 491 5.84 -20.29 -13.30
N THR A 492 6.72 -21.16 -13.81
CA THR A 492 7.95 -21.56 -13.15
C THR A 492 9.08 -21.63 -14.15
N VAL A 493 10.15 -20.91 -13.86
CA VAL A 493 11.43 -21.01 -14.57
C VAL A 493 12.42 -21.63 -13.62
N LYS A 494 13.00 -22.76 -13.98
CA LYS A 494 14.11 -23.39 -13.24
C LYS A 494 15.36 -23.32 -14.08
N THR A 495 16.46 -22.95 -13.45
CA THR A 495 17.75 -22.75 -14.11
C THR A 495 18.85 -23.54 -13.42
N GLY A 496 20.07 -23.46 -13.97
CA GLY A 496 21.28 -23.83 -13.23
C GLY A 496 21.44 -22.99 -11.95
N PRO A 497 22.40 -23.35 -11.09
CA PRO A 497 22.62 -22.66 -9.82
C PRO A 497 22.99 -21.18 -10.05
N GLU A 498 22.36 -20.29 -9.28
CA GLU A 498 22.79 -18.90 -9.10
C GLU A 498 22.78 -17.99 -10.35
N VAL A 499 21.88 -18.23 -11.31
CA VAL A 499 21.82 -17.46 -12.57
C VAL A 499 20.61 -16.54 -12.72
N LEU A 500 19.81 -16.31 -11.65
CA LEU A 500 18.63 -15.44 -11.69
C LEU A 500 18.74 -14.21 -10.78
N SER A 501 18.36 -13.03 -11.31
CA SER A 501 18.12 -11.83 -10.50
C SER A 501 16.73 -11.84 -9.86
N GLN A 502 16.55 -11.04 -8.81
CA GLN A 502 15.20 -10.71 -8.37
C GLN A 502 14.39 -10.03 -9.48
N PRO A 503 13.06 -10.21 -9.47
CA PRO A 503 12.23 -9.57 -10.47
C PRO A 503 12.09 -8.06 -10.19
N VAL A 504 11.80 -7.35 -11.28
CA VAL A 504 11.20 -6.01 -11.29
C VAL A 504 9.93 -6.09 -12.12
N ILE A 505 8.89 -5.34 -11.76
CA ILE A 505 7.58 -5.43 -12.42
C ILE A 505 7.24 -4.11 -13.08
N GLY A 506 7.29 -4.09 -14.42
CA GLY A 506 6.93 -2.95 -15.27
C GLY A 506 5.41 -2.75 -15.40
N ALA A 507 4.97 -2.07 -16.48
CA ALA A 507 3.55 -1.74 -16.66
C ALA A 507 2.66 -2.99 -16.80
N GLY A 508 3.13 -4.01 -17.51
CA GLY A 508 2.39 -5.26 -17.75
C GLY A 508 3.24 -6.53 -17.75
N LYS A 509 4.54 -6.42 -17.43
CA LYS A 509 5.49 -7.54 -17.50
C LYS A 509 6.37 -7.59 -16.25
N ALA A 510 6.75 -8.79 -15.85
CA ALA A 510 7.86 -9.01 -14.93
C ALA A 510 9.14 -9.23 -15.74
N PHE A 511 10.24 -8.62 -15.29
CA PHE A 511 11.56 -8.77 -15.90
C PHE A 511 12.55 -9.38 -14.91
N ILE A 512 13.39 -10.28 -15.42
CA ILE A 512 14.49 -10.90 -14.68
C ILE A 512 15.74 -10.93 -15.57
N ILE A 513 16.92 -10.99 -14.96
CA ILE A 513 18.13 -11.42 -15.63
C ILE A 513 18.26 -12.92 -15.43
N ASN A 514 18.34 -13.67 -16.53
CA ASN A 514 18.59 -15.10 -16.56
C ASN A 514 19.85 -15.37 -17.37
N ASN A 515 20.89 -15.90 -16.72
CA ASN A 515 22.17 -16.23 -17.35
C ASN A 515 22.72 -15.08 -18.22
N GLY A 516 22.64 -13.86 -17.68
CA GLY A 516 23.10 -12.62 -18.31
C GLY A 516 22.24 -12.06 -19.44
N GLN A 517 21.04 -12.59 -19.65
CA GLN A 517 20.06 -12.06 -20.60
C GLN A 517 18.82 -11.56 -19.87
N VAL A 518 18.21 -10.47 -20.36
CA VAL A 518 16.90 -10.03 -19.86
C VAL A 518 15.83 -10.98 -20.42
N GLU A 519 14.98 -11.48 -19.53
CA GLU A 519 13.75 -12.17 -19.89
C GLU A 519 12.54 -11.38 -19.39
N ALA A 520 11.46 -11.37 -20.17
CA ALA A 520 10.21 -10.73 -19.83
C ALA A 520 9.08 -11.76 -19.77
N TYR A 521 8.17 -11.60 -18.82
CA TYR A 521 7.02 -12.48 -18.61
C TYR A 521 5.75 -11.65 -18.46
N ALA A 522 4.73 -11.96 -19.24
CA ALA A 522 3.45 -11.27 -19.20
C ALA A 522 2.78 -11.47 -17.83
N LEU A 523 2.32 -10.39 -17.19
CA LEU A 523 1.57 -10.52 -15.93
C LEU A 523 0.17 -11.09 -16.17
N SER A 524 -0.42 -10.95 -17.35
CA SER A 524 -1.76 -11.45 -17.64
C SER A 524 -1.87 -12.97 -17.49
N ASN A 525 -0.89 -13.72 -17.99
CA ASN A 525 -0.94 -15.18 -18.11
C ASN A 525 0.38 -15.91 -17.77
N GLY A 526 1.46 -15.18 -17.43
CA GLY A 526 2.77 -15.77 -17.11
C GLY A 526 3.59 -16.23 -18.31
N ALA A 527 3.13 -16.00 -19.55
CA ALA A 527 3.85 -16.38 -20.75
C ALA A 527 5.16 -15.60 -20.89
N LYS A 528 6.23 -16.27 -21.32
CA LYS A 528 7.49 -15.61 -21.69
C LYS A 528 7.25 -14.78 -22.95
N GLU A 529 7.65 -13.52 -22.93
CA GLU A 529 7.58 -12.60 -24.06
C GLU A 529 8.96 -12.23 -24.57
N SER A 530 9.01 -11.69 -25.78
CA SER A 530 10.23 -11.13 -26.34
C SER A 530 10.74 -9.98 -25.47
N ALA A 531 12.02 -10.05 -25.10
CA ALA A 531 12.78 -8.98 -24.48
C ALA A 531 13.94 -8.58 -25.39
N THR A 532 14.50 -7.39 -25.16
CA THR A 532 15.71 -6.94 -25.85
C THR A 532 16.84 -7.95 -25.68
N ALA A 533 17.49 -8.34 -26.78
CA ALA A 533 18.63 -9.24 -26.74
C ALA A 533 19.83 -8.57 -26.06
N THR A 534 20.09 -8.94 -24.81
CA THR A 534 21.27 -8.51 -24.04
C THR A 534 22.19 -9.69 -23.78
N LYS A 535 23.48 -9.41 -23.54
CA LYS A 535 24.44 -10.43 -23.11
C LYS A 535 25.26 -9.88 -21.95
N ASN A 536 25.78 -10.77 -21.12
CA ASN A 536 26.74 -10.46 -20.05
C ASN A 536 26.22 -9.54 -18.95
N LEU A 537 24.91 -9.50 -18.70
CA LEU A 537 24.39 -8.91 -17.47
C LEU A 537 24.70 -9.82 -16.27
N ASN A 538 24.81 -9.23 -15.09
CA ASN A 538 25.02 -10.00 -13.86
C ASN A 538 23.68 -10.40 -13.25
N PRO A 539 23.42 -11.69 -12.99
CA PRO A 539 22.23 -12.12 -12.25
C PRO A 539 22.12 -11.53 -10.85
N ALA A 540 23.20 -11.07 -10.22
CA ALA A 540 23.17 -10.38 -8.94
C ALA A 540 22.85 -8.89 -9.02
N SER A 541 22.50 -8.36 -10.20
CA SER A 541 22.18 -6.96 -10.36
C SER A 541 20.93 -6.54 -9.59
N ALA A 542 21.02 -5.35 -8.98
CA ALA A 542 19.83 -4.62 -8.55
C ALA A 542 19.13 -4.05 -9.79
N LEU A 543 17.80 -4.21 -9.86
CA LEU A 543 16.98 -3.81 -10.99
C LEU A 543 15.97 -2.73 -10.58
N VAL A 544 15.81 -1.70 -11.41
CA VAL A 544 14.69 -0.75 -11.38
C VAL A 544 14.18 -0.49 -12.79
N ILE A 545 12.92 -0.08 -12.93
CA ILE A 545 12.29 0.15 -14.24
C ILE A 545 11.46 1.43 -14.22
N ASP A 546 11.35 2.11 -15.36
CA ASP A 546 10.38 3.21 -15.54
C ASP A 546 9.08 2.73 -16.21
N ALA A 547 8.10 3.62 -16.35
CA ALA A 547 6.82 3.28 -16.97
C ALA A 547 6.85 3.18 -18.51
N ASN A 548 8.01 3.40 -19.13
CA ASN A 548 8.28 3.07 -20.53
C ASN A 548 8.93 1.69 -20.66
N ASP A 549 9.05 0.91 -19.58
CA ASP A 549 9.78 -0.36 -19.51
C ASP A 549 11.30 -0.23 -19.81
N ASN A 550 11.91 0.94 -19.56
CA ASN A 550 13.37 1.06 -19.55
C ASN A 550 13.92 0.44 -18.27
N LEU A 551 14.63 -0.68 -18.42
CA LEU A 551 15.22 -1.44 -17.32
C LEU A 551 16.63 -0.92 -17.03
N TYR A 552 16.92 -0.67 -15.76
CA TYR A 552 18.24 -0.28 -15.28
C TYR A 552 18.79 -1.37 -14.38
N ALA A 553 19.97 -1.88 -14.73
CA ALA A 553 20.66 -2.94 -14.02
C ALA A 553 21.99 -2.43 -13.45
N LEU A 554 22.09 -2.43 -12.13
CA LEU A 554 23.33 -2.14 -11.41
C LEU A 554 24.03 -3.45 -11.09
N SER A 555 25.12 -3.76 -11.79
CA SER A 555 25.99 -4.90 -11.50
C SER A 555 27.03 -4.54 -10.45
N THR A 556 27.34 -5.50 -9.58
CA THR A 556 28.47 -5.39 -8.65
C THR A 556 29.23 -6.71 -8.60
N GLU A 557 30.51 -6.67 -8.96
CA GLU A 557 31.42 -7.80 -8.79
C GLU A 557 32.79 -7.33 -8.33
N GLN A 558 33.35 -7.96 -7.30
CA GLN A 558 34.75 -7.77 -6.87
C GLN A 558 35.15 -6.28 -6.66
N GLY A 559 34.24 -5.47 -6.11
CA GLY A 559 34.49 -4.03 -5.89
C GLY A 559 34.42 -3.16 -7.15
N LYS A 560 33.87 -3.68 -8.25
CA LYS A 560 33.54 -2.90 -9.45
C LYS A 560 32.04 -2.83 -9.61
N GLN A 561 31.54 -1.61 -9.78
CA GLN A 561 30.14 -1.33 -10.02
C GLN A 561 29.95 -0.82 -11.43
N SER A 562 28.82 -1.18 -12.02
CA SER A 562 28.55 -0.90 -13.43
C SER A 562 27.05 -0.77 -13.65
N LEU A 563 26.62 0.34 -14.26
CA LEU A 563 25.22 0.57 -14.60
C LEU A 563 24.99 0.29 -16.08
N THR A 564 23.98 -0.52 -16.39
CA THR A 564 23.51 -0.78 -17.76
C THR A 564 22.03 -0.45 -17.87
N MET A 565 21.64 0.30 -18.91
CA MET A 565 20.24 0.55 -19.26
C MET A 565 19.85 -0.28 -20.48
N VAL A 566 18.69 -0.93 -20.40
CA VAL A 566 18.08 -1.75 -21.44
C VAL A 566 16.71 -1.15 -21.77
N ALA A 567 16.61 -0.48 -22.92
CA ALA A 567 15.34 0.06 -23.39
C ALA A 567 14.56 -0.95 -24.25
N PRO A 568 13.24 -0.81 -24.38
CA PRO A 568 12.47 -1.49 -25.41
C PRO A 568 12.96 -1.07 -26.81
N GLY A 569 13.07 -2.01 -27.74
CA GLY A 569 13.53 -1.72 -29.11
C GLY A 569 15.05 -1.82 -29.32
N ALA A 570 15.75 -2.56 -28.47
CA ALA A 570 17.12 -3.02 -28.66
C ALA A 570 18.28 -2.01 -28.52
N THR A 571 18.05 -0.85 -27.90
CA THR A 571 19.16 0.05 -27.54
C THR A 571 19.65 -0.21 -26.11
N THR A 572 20.90 -0.66 -25.99
CA THR A 572 21.63 -0.73 -24.71
C THR A 572 22.62 0.42 -24.61
N PHE A 573 22.72 1.05 -23.45
CA PHE A 573 23.76 2.06 -23.20
C PHE A 573 25.06 1.42 -22.71
N PRO A 574 26.22 2.00 -23.05
CA PRO A 574 27.50 1.51 -22.56
C PRO A 574 27.53 1.56 -21.03
N THR A 575 28.14 0.53 -20.46
CA THR A 575 28.33 0.40 -19.01
C THR A 575 29.07 1.60 -18.44
N LEU A 576 28.48 2.27 -17.44
CA LEU A 576 29.12 3.36 -16.71
C LEU A 576 29.84 2.77 -15.48
N PRO A 577 31.18 2.78 -15.42
CA PRO A 577 31.92 2.28 -14.27
C PRO A 577 31.75 3.23 -13.08
N ILE A 578 31.64 2.66 -11.89
CA ILE A 578 31.66 3.38 -10.61
C ILE A 578 32.87 2.84 -9.83
N GLU A 579 33.84 3.71 -9.57
CA GLU A 579 35.12 3.34 -8.95
C GLU A 579 35.00 3.23 -7.42
N ASP A 580 35.19 2.04 -6.84
CA ASP A 580 35.58 1.87 -5.42
C ASP A 580 36.12 0.44 -5.11
N ALA A 581 37.44 0.28 -5.10
CA ALA A 581 38.09 -1.01 -4.83
C ALA A 581 38.02 -1.50 -3.36
N LYS A 582 37.39 -0.76 -2.44
CA LYS A 582 37.39 -1.09 -0.98
C LYS A 582 36.02 -1.04 -0.31
N GLY A 583 35.00 -0.41 -0.91
CA GLY A 583 33.64 -0.40 -0.38
C GLY A 583 32.96 -1.77 -0.51
N LEU A 584 32.55 -2.37 0.61
CA LEU A 584 31.63 -3.51 0.58
C LEU A 584 30.24 -3.02 0.19
N LEU A 585 29.53 -3.80 -0.62
CA LEU A 585 28.11 -3.57 -0.87
C LEU A 585 27.27 -4.41 0.08
N ALA A 586 26.70 -3.76 1.09
CA ALA A 586 25.53 -4.30 1.77
C ALA A 586 24.26 -3.77 1.09
N GLY A 587 23.68 -4.55 0.15
CA GLY A 587 22.31 -4.31 -0.35
C GLY A 587 22.16 -4.03 -1.85
N ASN A 588 20.91 -4.11 -2.34
CA ASN A 588 20.51 -3.75 -3.70
C ASN A 588 20.20 -2.23 -3.75
N ARG A 589 21.22 -1.37 -3.67
CA ARG A 589 21.07 0.09 -3.61
C ARG A 589 20.94 0.68 -5.02
N LEU A 590 19.74 0.61 -5.60
CA LEU A 590 19.39 1.32 -6.82
C LEU A 590 18.00 1.96 -6.68
N LEU A 591 17.94 3.27 -6.86
CA LEU A 591 16.70 4.05 -6.92
C LEU A 591 16.62 4.78 -8.25
N LEU A 592 15.40 5.00 -8.73
CA LEU A 592 15.11 5.86 -9.87
C LEU A 592 14.23 7.02 -9.39
N ALA A 593 14.66 8.25 -9.67
CA ALA A 593 13.95 9.47 -9.30
C ALA A 593 12.98 9.94 -10.41
N PRO A 594 11.93 10.70 -10.06
CA PRO A 594 10.98 11.31 -11.00
C PRO A 594 11.58 12.13 -12.14
N ASP A 595 12.83 12.57 -12.07
CA ASP A 595 13.50 13.32 -13.14
C ASP A 595 14.43 12.43 -13.99
N GLY A 596 14.37 11.11 -13.80
CA GLY A 596 15.22 10.12 -14.48
C GLY A 596 16.63 9.97 -13.89
N THR A 597 16.96 10.70 -12.82
CA THR A 597 18.22 10.49 -12.10
C THR A 597 18.18 9.16 -11.38
N LEU A 598 19.24 8.36 -11.50
CA LEU A 598 19.42 7.15 -10.71
C LEU A 598 20.30 7.44 -9.50
N VAL A 599 20.05 6.74 -8.41
CA VAL A 599 20.83 6.86 -7.18
C VAL A 599 21.31 5.48 -6.78
N THR A 600 22.60 5.38 -6.51
CA THR A 600 23.26 4.14 -6.09
C THR A 600 24.38 4.45 -5.12
N GLY A 601 24.90 3.47 -4.40
CA GLY A 601 25.99 3.71 -3.46
C GLY A 601 26.57 2.44 -2.89
N ASN A 602 27.58 2.65 -2.06
CA ASN A 602 28.25 1.64 -1.25
C ASN A 602 28.38 2.14 0.20
N ASP A 603 29.14 1.45 1.04
CA ASP A 603 29.30 1.85 2.45
C ASP A 603 30.12 3.15 2.65
N ASN A 604 30.73 3.70 1.60
CA ASN A 604 31.58 4.91 1.65
C ASN A 604 31.03 6.08 0.82
N HIS A 605 30.25 5.78 -0.21
CA HIS A 605 29.89 6.73 -1.25
C HIS A 605 28.42 6.59 -1.66
N LEU A 606 27.78 7.73 -1.90
CA LEU A 606 26.52 7.82 -2.63
C LEU A 606 26.77 8.51 -3.96
N TYR A 607 26.29 7.90 -5.03
CA TYR A 607 26.39 8.41 -6.39
C TYR A 607 25.02 8.72 -6.95
N THR A 608 24.94 9.83 -7.67
CA THR A 608 23.83 10.12 -8.57
C THR A 608 24.29 10.00 -10.01
N ILE A 609 23.39 9.50 -10.85
CA ILE A 609 23.63 9.25 -12.25
C ILE A 609 22.53 10.00 -13.01
N SER A 610 22.84 11.22 -13.42
CA SER A 610 21.88 12.11 -14.07
C SER A 610 21.93 11.97 -15.60
N PRO A 611 20.79 12.04 -16.30
CA PRO A 611 20.75 12.12 -17.76
C PRO A 611 21.47 13.38 -18.28
N THR A 612 22.31 13.26 -19.32
CA THR A 612 23.06 14.38 -19.92
C THR A 612 22.62 14.77 -21.33
N GLY A 613 21.63 14.09 -21.89
CA GLY A 613 21.12 14.36 -23.22
C GLY A 613 19.91 13.50 -23.54
N PHE A 614 19.18 13.86 -24.59
CA PHE A 614 17.95 13.18 -25.02
C PHE A 614 17.98 12.88 -26.52
N ALA A 615 17.30 11.80 -26.92
CA ALA A 615 17.15 11.43 -28.32
C ALA A 615 16.36 12.51 -29.10
N LEU A 616 15.38 13.14 -28.44
CA LEU A 616 14.62 14.26 -29.01
C LEU A 616 15.39 15.58 -28.87
N LYS A 617 15.82 16.12 -30.02
CA LYS A 617 16.61 17.35 -30.12
C LYS A 617 15.78 18.60 -30.40
N ASP A 618 14.63 18.43 -31.03
CA ASP A 618 13.80 19.51 -31.53
C ASP A 618 12.89 20.12 -30.47
N ASN A 619 12.43 21.35 -30.71
CA ASN A 619 11.43 21.97 -29.85
C ASN A 619 10.15 21.14 -29.82
N ILE A 620 9.50 21.08 -28.65
CA ILE A 620 8.20 20.44 -28.49
C ILE A 620 7.15 21.42 -28.01
N THR A 621 5.88 21.09 -28.25
CA THR A 621 4.74 21.75 -27.62
C THR A 621 3.99 20.74 -26.77
N ILE A 622 3.66 21.11 -25.53
CA ILE A 622 2.92 20.25 -24.60
C ILE A 622 1.53 20.84 -24.30
N PRO A 623 0.48 20.02 -24.21
CA PRO A 623 0.47 18.56 -24.36
C PRO A 623 0.88 18.06 -25.76
N LEU A 624 1.60 16.93 -25.81
CA LEU A 624 2.12 16.36 -27.06
C LEU A 624 0.99 15.89 -27.99
N ASN A 625 1.30 15.79 -29.29
CA ASN A 625 0.41 15.23 -30.32
C ASN A 625 -0.99 15.88 -30.37
N ASN A 626 -1.07 17.19 -30.11
CA ASN A 626 -2.33 17.95 -30.05
C ASN A 626 -3.33 17.42 -29.01
N SER A 627 -2.85 16.76 -27.95
CA SER A 627 -3.70 16.30 -26.86
C SER A 627 -4.42 17.48 -26.19
N ASN A 628 -5.68 17.24 -25.79
CA ASN A 628 -6.46 18.20 -25.04
C ASN A 628 -5.92 18.41 -23.63
N ASP A 629 -5.38 17.35 -23.02
CA ASP A 629 -4.95 17.35 -21.63
C ASP A 629 -3.49 16.94 -21.46
N PHE A 630 -2.88 17.41 -20.38
CA PHE A 630 -1.58 16.92 -19.95
C PHE A 630 -1.66 15.47 -19.44
N LYS A 631 -0.63 14.68 -19.71
CA LYS A 631 -0.41 13.40 -19.03
C LYS A 631 0.16 13.66 -17.62
N SER A 632 -0.33 12.90 -16.65
CA SER A 632 0.21 12.86 -15.28
C SER A 632 1.30 11.80 -15.16
N GLU A 633 2.18 11.95 -14.15
CA GLU A 633 3.39 11.16 -13.97
C GLU A 633 4.19 11.13 -15.28
N TYR A 634 4.33 12.30 -15.90
CA TYR A 634 4.92 12.43 -17.22
C TYR A 634 6.05 13.43 -17.26
N LEU A 635 7.12 13.04 -17.95
CA LEU A 635 8.36 13.76 -18.13
C LEU A 635 8.40 14.22 -19.58
N TYR A 636 8.15 15.51 -19.78
CA TYR A 636 8.28 16.15 -21.07
C TYR A 636 9.72 16.63 -21.24
N ARG A 637 10.45 15.97 -22.13
CA ARG A 637 11.87 16.20 -22.34
C ARG A 637 12.23 16.50 -23.78
N THR A 638 13.19 17.41 -23.95
CA THR A 638 13.86 17.68 -25.22
C THR A 638 15.18 18.43 -24.96
N GLU A 639 16.15 18.32 -25.87
CA GLU A 639 17.31 19.26 -25.89
C GLU A 639 16.94 20.65 -26.46
N GLY A 640 15.78 20.78 -27.10
CA GLY A 640 15.21 22.02 -27.59
C GLY A 640 14.47 22.82 -26.51
N THR A 641 13.54 23.66 -26.96
CA THR A 641 12.63 24.43 -26.12
C THR A 641 11.30 23.68 -25.94
N VAL A 642 10.73 23.72 -24.73
CA VAL A 642 9.38 23.22 -24.45
C VAL A 642 8.39 24.39 -24.45
N ASN A 643 7.44 24.39 -25.38
CA ASN A 643 6.32 25.32 -25.42
C ASN A 643 5.13 24.72 -24.66
N VAL A 644 4.75 25.32 -23.54
CA VAL A 644 3.62 24.86 -22.72
C VAL A 644 2.38 25.62 -23.13
N ALA A 645 1.37 24.89 -23.60
CA ALA A 645 0.10 25.46 -24.04
C ALA A 645 -0.58 26.23 -22.90
N GLY A 646 -1.38 27.24 -23.26
CA GLY A 646 -2.21 28.05 -22.35
C GLY A 646 -3.37 27.26 -21.72
N LYS A 647 -3.05 26.20 -20.98
CA LYS A 647 -3.98 25.22 -20.41
C LYS A 647 -3.77 25.07 -18.91
N THR A 648 -4.73 24.45 -18.24
CA THR A 648 -4.68 24.22 -16.79
C THR A 648 -4.16 22.82 -16.48
N ILE A 649 -3.15 22.71 -15.61
CA ILE A 649 -2.79 21.44 -14.97
C ILE A 649 -3.79 21.19 -13.83
N THR A 650 -4.50 20.06 -13.87
CA THR A 650 -5.54 19.70 -12.90
C THR A 650 -4.95 19.14 -11.61
N GLY A 651 -5.69 19.25 -10.50
CA GLY A 651 -5.21 18.93 -9.14
C GLY A 651 -4.80 17.48 -8.86
N ASN A 652 -4.78 16.62 -9.87
CA ASN A 652 -4.35 15.23 -9.83
C ASN A 652 -3.19 14.93 -10.81
N GLN A 653 -2.65 15.96 -11.47
CA GLN A 653 -1.59 15.83 -12.46
C GLN A 653 -0.22 16.20 -11.88
N ASN A 654 0.75 15.32 -12.11
CA ASN A 654 2.16 15.51 -11.78
C ASN A 654 3.00 15.55 -13.04
N ILE A 655 3.69 16.67 -13.26
CA ILE A 655 4.40 16.93 -14.51
C ILE A 655 5.82 17.40 -14.23
N VAL A 656 6.77 16.79 -14.94
CA VAL A 656 8.16 17.26 -15.00
C VAL A 656 8.43 17.73 -16.42
N ILE A 657 9.01 18.92 -16.56
CA ILE A 657 9.48 19.47 -17.82
C ILE A 657 11.00 19.61 -17.73
N GLN A 658 11.72 18.99 -18.66
CA GLN A 658 13.16 19.14 -18.79
C GLN A 658 13.52 19.60 -20.20
N ALA A 659 13.96 20.85 -20.34
CA ALA A 659 14.26 21.44 -21.64
C ALA A 659 15.73 21.88 -21.73
N GLY A 660 16.42 21.48 -22.80
CA GLY A 660 17.81 21.89 -23.00
C GLY A 660 17.99 23.39 -23.24
N LYS A 661 17.12 24.00 -24.07
CA LYS A 661 17.23 25.44 -24.44
C LYS A 661 16.36 26.38 -23.62
N GLY A 662 15.15 25.95 -23.22
CA GLY A 662 14.25 26.81 -22.46
C GLY A 662 12.83 26.28 -22.35
N ILE A 663 12.03 26.91 -21.48
CA ILE A 663 10.62 26.60 -21.27
C ILE A 663 9.82 27.88 -21.50
N ILE A 664 8.81 27.81 -22.36
CA ILE A 664 7.93 28.94 -22.70
C ILE A 664 6.53 28.60 -22.20
N LEU A 665 6.05 29.31 -21.18
CA LEU A 665 4.67 29.19 -20.70
C LEU A 665 3.77 30.17 -21.48
N GLN A 666 2.83 29.65 -22.26
CA GLN A 666 1.92 30.49 -23.04
C GLN A 666 0.84 31.14 -22.17
N SER A 667 0.29 32.26 -22.65
CA SER A 667 -0.84 32.94 -22.00
C SER A 667 -2.00 31.98 -21.77
N GLY A 668 -2.59 32.01 -20.57
CA GLY A 668 -3.66 31.09 -20.15
C GLY A 668 -3.17 29.83 -19.41
N PHE A 669 -1.86 29.63 -19.27
CA PHE A 669 -1.30 28.54 -18.47
C PHE A 669 -1.58 28.75 -16.97
N SER A 670 -2.05 27.71 -16.28
CA SER A 670 -2.25 27.74 -14.83
C SER A 670 -2.09 26.36 -14.19
N VAL A 671 -1.78 26.34 -12.89
CA VAL A 671 -1.63 25.12 -12.09
C VAL A 671 -2.65 25.16 -10.96
N ARG A 672 -3.56 24.18 -10.91
CA ARG A 672 -4.55 24.09 -9.82
C ARG A 672 -3.92 23.48 -8.58
N MET A 673 -4.43 23.87 -7.42
CA MET A 673 -4.08 23.26 -6.13
C MET A 673 -4.22 21.73 -6.20
N GLY A 674 -3.21 21.02 -5.69
CA GLY A 674 -3.10 19.56 -5.76
C GLY A 674 -2.24 19.05 -6.93
N ALA A 675 -2.02 19.86 -7.97
CA ALA A 675 -1.12 19.52 -9.06
C ALA A 675 0.35 19.80 -8.69
N THR A 676 1.27 19.08 -9.31
CA THR A 676 2.70 19.41 -9.24
C THR A 676 3.28 19.69 -10.63
N LEU A 677 4.15 20.70 -10.70
CA LEU A 677 4.91 21.06 -11.89
C LEU A 677 6.36 21.31 -11.48
N HIS A 678 7.26 20.50 -12.01
CA HIS A 678 8.70 20.69 -11.86
C HIS A 678 9.29 21.08 -13.21
N CYS A 679 10.03 22.18 -13.25
CA CYS A 679 10.64 22.70 -14.46
C CYS A 679 12.16 22.73 -14.29
N LYS A 680 12.87 22.13 -15.25
CA LYS A 680 14.34 22.12 -15.31
C LYS A 680 14.79 22.58 -16.69
N THR A 681 15.70 23.53 -16.73
CA THR A 681 16.36 23.99 -17.96
C THR A 681 17.84 23.64 -17.93
N GLY A 682 18.40 23.32 -19.09
CA GLY A 682 19.78 22.85 -19.23
C GLY A 682 19.88 21.33 -19.18
N LEU A 683 20.98 20.82 -19.75
CA LEU A 683 21.33 19.40 -19.78
C LEU A 683 22.37 19.06 -18.71
#